data_AF-A0A6V8R7U4-F1
#
_entry.id   AF-A0A6V8R7U4-F1
#
_cell.length_a   1.000
_cell.length_b   1.000
_cell.length_c   1.000
_cell.angle_alpha   90.00
_cell.angle_beta   90.00
_cell.angle_gamma   90.00
#
_symmetry.space_group_name_H-M   'P 1'
#
loop_
_entity.id
_entity.type
_entity.pdbx_description
1 polymer ?
#
loop_
_entity_poly.entity_id
_entity_poly.type
_entity_poly.pdbx_seq_one_letter_code
_entity_poly.pdbx_strand_id
1 'polypeptide(L)'
;MPPGFQEHQAYFESYVLKKAISEVTNMVQTKRQGISIFEGWFLNGAEAMIDFNGMLLEFLQRPEIAALKSVRLCSQAISTIRSCLLRTILLKLSDLDNRQTSESEAKEFMDKMAYWQMSILDCLGADDEYLKLFWYQLYTKLIDDKPSIRSAAANFLRIILVQKPEESISLMRWSSAPEQRQIVRDFQKLTEIDDEAFVLWVDKHRPALDMLFFGGMAKTWEDFVSAENHRTFESAKSRLNKRKDKLKIWNLEAAAAEQTLVSHEIGNSAWMKSIYTTEYFKYQRLMQDQQDDLAFLAAGYRKMERDLQRPGAVFSVSTAPKWKLDRTEGRNRMRLRLLPDYPVGEDKYQPKAKGSQSATPTTGSALSTTPVSRGRAASASRPPTRSSTMLDGANDSDLTSLTMEPEVTSENPDPVLTAEDDFELIDDPNERNEGDENFEDKNRKVRRRLEHGDQIQAAFNISRVTGLEACEGLLIVGKDALYIMDNVFQCANGDIVNVWQAPPDERDPFTQVVTGAKTLEKRQNAGGREQESRHWRWQDVISISKRRFLFRDVAIEIFFTDGRSYLFTNISTAVRDNLFAKMLNKAPHTSAAHSLPNPEDAWRFDMLKGFEDSPQGLGSRLGTLFNASPWTSIMKRWQRGEISNFHYLMVVNTMAGRTFNDLTQYPVFPWILADYTSEDLDLEDPRTFRDLSKPMGAQTPNRIQGFIDTFSALEEIGQPPFHYGTHYSSAMIVSSYLIRLPPFVQSYLLVQGDSFDHADRLFQSVGDAWTSASCNNKTDVRELIPEFFCLPEFLTNINGYDFGRRQSNGAQVNNVELPPWAKGDPKIFISKHREALESPYVSENLHQWIDLVFGFKQRGEAAVENLNVFHNLSYAGSVDLDQITDSNERAISAGVIHNFGQTPHQVFQKPHPPREQLKSSVKRLDTAIFSLSCLPNPLLESHERVSSLIYAPKLDRLLCASPFRLNLPPYDKYLEWGYADNSIRFFFADNRRPAGLFENLHIGQISCASFADSKTLITAGEDCVISVHALHTVPGKPVELFLKSSLFGHKTPVTAIAVGKAFSTFVTASSDGQAFLWDLNQLSFIRKLPLVRHVECAEIHNVSGDIMLCSGPNVILYSLNGALILEQNVCSDSEDYVHSCAFYEGAGNEWLENYLIFTGHRGGIVNVWRKSAARGKWTLELLRRLDHIDYNSEKGENTAAGITCISPMPTCLYTGDDDGRVYEWNFAGSRDR
;
A
#
# COMPACT_ATOMS: atom_id res chain seq x y z
N MET A 1 -14.49 55.25 23.47
CA MET A 1 -13.34 54.35 23.29
C MET A 1 -13.29 53.96 21.83
N PRO A 2 -12.24 54.30 21.07
CA PRO A 2 -12.06 53.74 19.73
C PRO A 2 -11.85 52.22 19.89
N PRO A 3 -12.50 51.37 19.08
CA PRO A 3 -12.26 49.93 19.13
C PRO A 3 -10.81 49.66 18.70
N GLY A 4 -10.07 48.85 19.47
CA GLY A 4 -8.63 48.64 19.27
C GLY A 4 -8.22 47.88 18.01
N PHE A 5 -9.16 47.52 17.13
CA PHE A 5 -8.91 46.79 15.89
C PHE A 5 -9.14 47.72 14.69
N GLN A 6 -8.18 47.73 13.76
CA GLN A 6 -8.15 48.65 12.61
C GLN A 6 -9.38 48.54 11.71
N GLU A 7 -10.00 47.35 11.58
CA GLU A 7 -11.18 47.17 10.74
C GLU A 7 -12.40 47.96 11.26
N HIS A 8 -12.54 48.04 12.58
CA HIS A 8 -13.66 48.75 13.21
C HIS A 8 -13.49 50.28 13.16
N GLN A 9 -12.25 50.76 13.13
CA GLN A 9 -11.97 52.19 12.97
C GLN A 9 -12.29 52.66 11.54
N ALA A 10 -11.90 51.88 10.53
CA ALA A 10 -12.22 52.17 9.13
C ALA A 10 -13.74 52.19 8.86
N TYR A 11 -14.50 51.30 9.51
CA TYR A 11 -15.96 51.29 9.41
C TYR A 11 -16.60 52.56 10.01
N PHE A 12 -16.13 53.00 11.19
CA PHE A 12 -16.66 54.19 11.86
C PHE A 12 -16.38 55.48 11.07
N GLU A 13 -15.17 55.65 10.54
CA GLU A 13 -14.78 56.82 9.75
C GLU A 13 -15.58 56.91 8.43
N SER A 14 -15.82 55.77 7.77
CA SER A 14 -16.64 55.69 6.55
C SER A 14 -18.11 56.06 6.78
N TYR A 15 -18.67 55.71 7.94
CA TYR A 15 -20.06 56.03 8.29
C TYR A 15 -20.30 57.54 8.46
N VAL A 16 -19.37 58.26 9.11
CA VAL A 16 -19.49 59.71 9.36
C VAL A 16 -19.46 60.51 8.05
N LEU A 17 -18.57 60.15 7.11
CA LEU A 17 -18.42 60.85 5.84
C LEU A 17 -19.69 60.77 4.97
N LYS A 18 -20.34 59.59 4.93
CA LYS A 18 -21.56 59.37 4.13
C LYS A 18 -22.74 60.23 4.60
N LYS A 19 -22.88 60.42 5.92
CA LYS A 19 -23.97 61.22 6.52
C LYS A 19 -23.84 62.71 6.22
N ALA A 20 -22.62 63.26 6.23
CA ALA A 20 -22.37 64.67 5.98
C ALA A 20 -22.71 65.10 4.54
N ILE A 21 -22.38 64.26 3.55
CA ILE A 21 -22.61 64.56 2.12
C ILE A 21 -24.10 64.57 1.77
N SER A 22 -24.91 63.72 2.41
CA SER A 22 -26.36 63.65 2.18
C SER A 22 -27.10 64.93 2.62
N GLU A 23 -26.70 65.53 3.74
CA GLU A 23 -27.36 66.75 4.28
C GLU A 23 -27.10 67.97 3.41
N VAL A 24 -25.86 68.16 2.95
CA VAL A 24 -25.47 69.30 2.10
C VAL A 24 -26.20 69.29 0.75
N THR A 25 -26.47 68.10 0.20
CA THR A 25 -27.13 67.97 -1.11
C THR A 25 -28.61 68.37 -1.05
N ASN A 26 -29.29 68.14 0.07
CA ASN A 26 -30.72 68.47 0.21
C ASN A 26 -30.99 69.99 0.36
N MET A 27 -30.04 70.77 0.90
CA MET A 27 -30.23 72.21 1.09
C MET A 27 -30.22 73.05 -0.21
N VAL A 28 -29.67 72.53 -1.31
CA VAL A 28 -29.40 73.33 -2.53
C VAL A 28 -30.58 73.34 -3.52
N GLN A 29 -31.56 72.45 -3.40
CA GLN A 29 -32.60 72.28 -4.44
C GLN A 29 -33.83 73.21 -4.37
N THR A 30 -33.99 74.07 -3.35
CA THR A 30 -35.29 74.70 -3.00
C THR A 30 -35.57 76.14 -3.53
N LYS A 31 -34.78 76.77 -4.43
CA LYS A 31 -34.90 78.22 -4.75
C LYS A 31 -35.09 78.66 -6.22
N ARG A 32 -36.04 78.11 -7.01
CA ARG A 32 -36.45 78.64 -8.34
C ARG A 32 -37.95 78.42 -8.65
N GLN A 33 -38.86 79.36 -8.33
CA GLN A 33 -40.31 79.12 -8.41
C GLN A 33 -41.12 79.93 -9.46
N GLY A 34 -40.64 81.07 -9.99
CA GLY A 34 -41.48 81.99 -10.80
C GLY A 34 -41.69 81.67 -12.29
N ILE A 35 -40.82 80.89 -12.94
CA ILE A 35 -40.90 80.54 -14.38
C ILE A 35 -41.65 79.21 -14.60
N SER A 36 -41.94 78.49 -13.51
CA SER A 36 -42.30 77.07 -13.49
C SER A 36 -43.80 76.76 -13.74
N ILE A 37 -44.68 77.76 -13.86
CA ILE A 37 -46.13 77.54 -14.10
C ILE A 37 -46.43 77.25 -15.56
N PHE A 38 -45.92 78.09 -16.48
CA PHE A 38 -46.11 77.88 -17.94
C PHE A 38 -45.38 76.63 -18.46
N GLU A 39 -44.41 76.12 -17.69
CA GLU A 39 -43.66 74.90 -18.01
C GLU A 39 -44.29 73.62 -17.41
N GLY A 40 -45.40 73.72 -16.67
CA GLY A 40 -46.15 72.59 -16.12
C GLY A 40 -45.57 71.94 -14.86
N TRP A 41 -44.65 72.60 -14.15
CA TRP A 41 -44.01 72.06 -12.93
C TRP A 41 -44.80 72.36 -11.66
N PHE A 42 -45.74 73.31 -11.70
CA PHE A 42 -46.52 73.75 -10.55
C PHE A 42 -48.02 73.71 -10.88
N LEU A 43 -48.59 72.50 -10.86
CA LEU A 43 -50.01 72.23 -11.04
C LEU A 43 -50.83 72.96 -9.95
N ASN A 44 -51.89 73.67 -10.34
CA ASN A 44 -52.76 74.52 -9.49
C ASN A 44 -52.07 75.73 -8.82
N GLY A 45 -50.86 76.08 -9.26
CA GLY A 45 -50.10 77.18 -8.69
C GLY A 45 -50.41 78.58 -9.21
N ALA A 46 -51.24 78.67 -10.25
CA ALA A 46 -51.55 79.92 -10.93
C ALA A 46 -52.20 80.94 -9.98
N GLU A 47 -53.14 80.51 -9.14
CA GLU A 47 -53.83 81.40 -8.20
C GLU A 47 -52.91 81.95 -7.12
N ALA A 48 -52.07 81.09 -6.53
CA ALA A 48 -51.07 81.52 -5.54
C ALA A 48 -50.07 82.52 -6.15
N MET A 49 -49.73 82.34 -7.43
CA MET A 49 -48.85 83.27 -8.14
C MET A 49 -49.55 84.56 -8.57
N ILE A 50 -50.86 84.54 -8.82
CA ILE A 50 -51.66 85.76 -9.03
C ILE A 50 -51.70 86.57 -7.74
N ASP A 51 -51.98 85.95 -6.60
CA ASP A 51 -52.00 86.65 -5.29
C ASP A 51 -50.62 87.17 -4.91
N PHE A 52 -49.56 86.36 -5.10
CA PHE A 52 -48.20 86.77 -4.79
C PHE A 52 -47.73 87.93 -5.69
N ASN A 53 -47.94 87.83 -7.00
CA ASN A 53 -47.56 88.90 -7.93
C ASN A 53 -48.46 90.14 -7.77
N GLY A 54 -49.76 89.95 -7.51
CA GLY A 54 -50.71 91.02 -7.23
C GLY A 54 -50.32 91.82 -5.99
N MET A 55 -50.06 91.14 -4.87
CA MET A 55 -49.57 91.76 -3.63
C MET A 55 -48.23 92.49 -3.83
N LEU A 56 -47.28 91.85 -4.53
CA LEU A 56 -45.99 92.47 -4.85
C LEU A 56 -46.17 93.76 -5.65
N LEU A 57 -47.02 93.74 -6.69
CA LEU A 57 -47.24 94.91 -7.54
C LEU A 57 -47.99 96.01 -6.80
N GLU A 58 -49.03 95.69 -6.02
CA GLU A 58 -49.75 96.67 -5.17
C GLU A 58 -48.78 97.37 -4.21
N PHE A 59 -47.90 96.62 -3.55
CA PHE A 59 -46.91 97.19 -2.64
C PHE A 59 -45.89 98.06 -3.37
N LEU A 60 -45.36 97.57 -4.50
CA LEU A 60 -44.37 98.29 -5.31
C LEU A 60 -44.94 99.56 -5.97
N GLN A 61 -46.26 99.65 -6.14
CA GLN A 61 -46.97 100.79 -6.76
C GLN A 61 -47.31 101.91 -5.77
N ARG A 62 -47.22 101.69 -4.45
CA ARG A 62 -47.48 102.75 -3.46
C ARG A 62 -46.58 103.97 -3.74
N PRO A 63 -47.09 105.21 -3.75
CA PRO A 63 -46.35 106.39 -4.24
C PRO A 63 -45.00 106.60 -3.56
N GLU A 64 -44.93 106.30 -2.27
CA GLU A 64 -43.73 106.36 -1.44
C GLU A 64 -42.69 105.26 -1.78
N ILE A 65 -43.13 104.06 -2.18
CA ILE A 65 -42.27 102.94 -2.57
C ILE A 65 -41.81 103.08 -4.04
N ALA A 66 -42.73 103.44 -4.94
CA ALA A 66 -42.45 103.61 -6.37
C ALA A 66 -41.44 104.75 -6.65
N ALA A 67 -41.38 105.77 -5.77
CA ALA A 67 -40.41 106.86 -5.87
C ALA A 67 -38.97 106.44 -5.49
N LEU A 68 -38.78 105.31 -4.78
CA LEU A 68 -37.46 104.85 -4.34
C LEU A 68 -36.57 104.48 -5.54
N LYS A 69 -35.32 104.97 -5.52
CA LYS A 69 -34.34 104.75 -6.59
C LYS A 69 -34.05 103.27 -6.87
N SER A 70 -34.00 102.43 -5.83
CA SER A 70 -33.78 100.97 -5.96
C SER A 70 -34.90 100.28 -6.73
N VAL A 71 -36.15 100.64 -6.45
CA VAL A 71 -37.34 100.10 -7.15
C VAL A 71 -37.35 100.57 -8.61
N ARG A 72 -37.01 101.84 -8.87
CA ARG A 72 -36.90 102.39 -10.23
C ARG A 72 -35.82 101.71 -11.09
N LEU A 73 -34.72 101.23 -10.49
CA LEU A 73 -33.65 100.49 -11.18
C LEU A 73 -34.04 99.05 -11.54
N CYS A 74 -35.01 98.46 -10.83
CA CYS A 74 -35.52 97.12 -11.10
C CYS A 74 -36.70 97.11 -12.11
N SER A 75 -36.82 98.15 -12.94
CA SER A 75 -37.93 98.29 -13.91
C SER A 75 -38.11 97.07 -14.82
N GLN A 76 -37.02 96.41 -15.23
CA GLN A 76 -37.08 95.20 -16.06
C GLN A 76 -37.64 93.98 -15.32
N ALA A 77 -37.24 93.79 -14.05
CA ALA A 77 -37.77 92.71 -13.22
C ALA A 77 -39.24 92.95 -12.88
N ILE A 78 -39.61 94.21 -12.59
CA ILE A 78 -41.01 94.61 -12.36
C ILE A 78 -41.83 94.40 -13.64
N SER A 79 -41.32 94.78 -14.81
CA SER A 79 -41.96 94.50 -16.11
C SER A 79 -42.14 92.99 -16.34
N THR A 80 -41.17 92.16 -15.95
CA THR A 80 -41.28 90.70 -16.02
C THR A 80 -42.37 90.17 -15.08
N ILE A 81 -42.48 90.71 -13.86
CA ILE A 81 -43.53 90.36 -12.90
C ILE A 81 -44.91 90.78 -13.43
N ARG A 82 -45.03 91.98 -14.01
CA ARG A 82 -46.27 92.47 -14.66
C ARG A 82 -46.68 91.53 -15.80
N SER A 83 -45.76 91.22 -16.70
CA SER A 83 -45.99 90.28 -17.81
C SER A 83 -46.38 88.89 -17.30
N CYS A 84 -45.71 88.39 -16.25
CA CYS A 84 -46.04 87.11 -15.63
C CYS A 84 -47.45 87.11 -15.01
N LEU A 85 -47.82 88.16 -14.28
CA LEU A 85 -49.17 88.31 -13.72
C LEU A 85 -50.22 88.31 -14.84
N LEU A 86 -50.05 89.17 -15.86
CA LEU A 86 -50.99 89.27 -16.97
C LEU A 86 -51.12 87.96 -17.76
N ARG A 87 -50.00 87.29 -18.07
CA ARG A 87 -50.04 85.98 -18.75
C ARG A 87 -50.72 84.92 -17.90
N THR A 88 -50.45 84.88 -16.59
CA THR A 88 -51.03 83.87 -15.68
C THR A 88 -52.54 84.07 -15.56
N ILE A 89 -52.99 85.33 -15.51
CA ILE A 89 -54.42 85.66 -15.54
C ILE A 89 -55.03 85.29 -16.89
N LEU A 90 -54.39 85.60 -18.03
CA LEU A 90 -54.91 85.23 -19.35
C LEU A 90 -55.00 83.71 -19.54
N LEU A 91 -54.01 82.96 -19.06
CA LEU A 91 -54.06 81.50 -19.05
C LEU A 91 -55.26 81.01 -18.23
N LYS A 92 -55.49 81.58 -17.04
CA LYS A 92 -56.63 81.20 -16.21
C LYS A 92 -57.98 81.64 -16.74
N LEU A 93 -58.07 82.82 -17.34
CA LEU A 93 -59.27 83.26 -18.06
C LEU A 93 -59.60 82.30 -19.21
N SER A 94 -58.61 81.83 -19.95
CA SER A 94 -58.81 80.82 -20.99
C SER A 94 -59.20 79.45 -20.41
N ASP A 95 -58.64 79.03 -19.26
CA ASP A 95 -59.04 77.78 -18.58
C ASP A 95 -60.53 77.79 -18.18
N LEU A 96 -61.13 78.97 -17.95
CA LEU A 96 -62.56 79.08 -17.64
C LEU A 96 -63.48 78.65 -18.80
N ASP A 97 -62.99 78.63 -20.05
CA ASP A 97 -63.77 78.10 -21.20
C ASP A 97 -63.90 76.58 -21.16
N ASN A 98 -63.16 75.89 -20.31
CA ASN A 98 -63.24 74.44 -20.19
C ASN A 98 -64.58 74.02 -19.55
N ARG A 99 -65.34 73.16 -20.24
CA ARG A 99 -66.67 72.69 -19.79
C ARG A 99 -66.66 71.99 -18.42
N GLN A 100 -65.50 71.58 -17.94
CA GLN A 100 -65.33 70.92 -16.63
C GLN A 100 -65.19 71.90 -15.45
N THR A 101 -64.98 73.20 -15.70
CA THR A 101 -64.79 74.20 -14.64
C THR A 101 -66.13 74.53 -13.97
N SER A 102 -66.23 74.37 -12.66
CA SER A 102 -67.47 74.59 -11.91
C SER A 102 -67.84 76.08 -11.83
N GLU A 103 -69.13 76.39 -11.73
CA GLU A 103 -69.59 77.79 -11.66
C GLU A 103 -69.06 78.52 -10.41
N SER A 104 -68.84 77.78 -9.32
CA SER A 104 -68.23 78.32 -8.09
C SER A 104 -66.76 78.70 -8.29
N GLU A 105 -65.95 77.84 -8.91
CA GLU A 105 -64.52 78.11 -9.16
C GLU A 105 -64.34 79.28 -10.13
N ALA A 106 -65.17 79.34 -11.18
CA ALA A 106 -65.11 80.45 -12.13
C ALA A 106 -65.49 81.77 -11.46
N LYS A 107 -66.51 81.77 -10.59
CA LYS A 107 -66.90 82.96 -9.84
C LYS A 107 -65.81 83.40 -8.85
N GLU A 108 -65.21 82.47 -8.11
CA GLU A 108 -64.14 82.78 -7.15
C GLU A 108 -62.92 83.41 -7.84
N PHE A 109 -62.55 82.91 -9.03
CA PHE A 109 -61.48 83.51 -9.81
C PHE A 109 -61.86 84.92 -10.32
N MET A 110 -63.08 85.11 -10.83
CA MET A 110 -63.54 86.43 -11.28
C MET A 110 -63.63 87.44 -10.12
N ASP A 111 -64.07 87.01 -8.93
CA ASP A 111 -64.06 87.81 -7.70
C ASP A 111 -62.62 88.16 -7.28
N LYS A 112 -61.66 87.23 -7.46
CA LYS A 112 -60.23 87.49 -7.22
C LYS A 112 -59.64 88.47 -8.23
N MET A 113 -60.03 88.42 -9.50
CA MET A 113 -59.68 89.45 -10.47
C MET A 113 -60.23 90.82 -10.06
N ALA A 114 -61.48 90.88 -9.61
CA ALA A 114 -62.09 92.11 -9.10
C ALA A 114 -61.38 92.64 -7.84
N TYR A 115 -60.90 91.74 -6.96
CA TYR A 115 -60.10 92.13 -5.79
C TYR A 115 -58.78 92.80 -6.21
N TRP A 116 -58.03 92.19 -7.14
CA TRP A 116 -56.76 92.73 -7.64
C TRP A 116 -56.92 93.76 -8.77
N GLN A 117 -58.12 94.33 -8.97
CA GLN A 117 -58.45 95.19 -10.10
C GLN A 117 -57.47 96.36 -10.27
N MET A 118 -57.02 97.02 -9.20
CA MET A 118 -56.10 98.17 -9.30
C MET A 118 -54.73 97.74 -9.83
N SER A 119 -54.17 96.65 -9.29
CA SER A 119 -52.87 96.11 -9.72
C SER A 119 -52.92 95.61 -11.17
N ILE A 120 -54.05 95.04 -11.60
CA ILE A 120 -54.25 94.58 -12.98
C ILE A 120 -54.42 95.77 -13.93
N LEU A 121 -55.28 96.74 -13.61
CA LEU A 121 -55.56 97.92 -14.45
C LEU A 121 -54.32 98.80 -14.66
N ASP A 122 -53.46 98.93 -13.65
CA ASP A 122 -52.20 99.66 -13.77
C ASP A 122 -51.17 98.94 -14.65
N CYS A 123 -51.30 97.61 -14.82
CA CYS A 123 -50.48 96.85 -15.76
C CYS A 123 -50.95 97.01 -17.20
N LEU A 124 -52.20 97.44 -17.43
CA LEU A 124 -52.80 97.61 -18.76
C LEU A 124 -52.58 99.06 -19.25
N GLY A 125 -51.53 99.27 -20.06
CA GLY A 125 -51.22 100.55 -20.70
C GLY A 125 -51.96 100.76 -22.02
N ALA A 126 -52.03 102.02 -22.48
CA ALA A 126 -52.75 102.43 -23.70
C ALA A 126 -52.27 101.75 -25.00
N ASP A 127 -50.99 101.36 -25.07
CA ASP A 127 -50.35 100.72 -26.23
C ASP A 127 -50.06 99.21 -26.01
N ASP A 128 -50.62 98.58 -24.98
CA ASP A 128 -50.28 97.20 -24.61
C ASP A 128 -51.16 96.15 -25.35
N GLU A 129 -50.54 95.17 -26.00
CA GLU A 129 -51.23 94.02 -26.61
C GLU A 129 -52.05 93.23 -25.59
N TYR A 130 -51.62 93.20 -24.32
CA TYR A 130 -52.37 92.51 -23.26
C TYR A 130 -53.76 93.10 -23.04
N LEU A 131 -53.97 94.41 -23.25
CA LEU A 131 -55.30 95.01 -23.13
C LEU A 131 -56.26 94.44 -24.19
N LYS A 132 -55.78 94.21 -25.42
CA LYS A 132 -56.55 93.55 -26.49
C LYS A 132 -56.90 92.11 -26.12
N LEU A 133 -55.93 91.36 -25.57
CA LEU A 133 -56.14 89.98 -25.14
C LEU A 133 -57.14 89.89 -23.98
N PHE A 134 -57.07 90.81 -23.01
CA PHE A 134 -58.02 90.87 -21.90
C PHE A 134 -59.43 91.25 -22.36
N TRP A 135 -59.57 92.22 -23.28
CA TRP A 135 -60.88 92.60 -23.83
C TRP A 135 -61.52 91.46 -24.61
N TYR A 136 -60.73 90.74 -25.41
CA TYR A 136 -61.22 89.55 -26.11
C TYR A 136 -61.67 88.46 -25.11
N GLN A 137 -60.84 88.13 -24.12
CA GLN A 137 -61.18 87.13 -23.10
C GLN A 137 -62.40 87.55 -22.27
N LEU A 138 -62.47 88.80 -21.79
CA LEU A 138 -63.62 89.29 -21.03
C LEU A 138 -64.90 89.34 -21.87
N TYR A 139 -64.82 89.66 -23.16
CA TYR A 139 -65.98 89.57 -24.05
C TYR A 139 -66.46 88.12 -24.21
N THR A 140 -65.56 87.15 -24.38
CA THR A 140 -65.95 85.73 -24.42
C THR A 140 -66.67 85.30 -23.15
N LYS A 141 -66.26 85.82 -21.98
CA LYS A 141 -66.95 85.57 -20.69
C LYS A 141 -68.28 86.31 -20.55
N LEU A 142 -68.43 87.48 -21.16
CA LEU A 142 -69.66 88.27 -21.16
C LEU A 142 -70.81 87.60 -21.91
N ILE A 143 -70.47 86.75 -22.89
CA ILE A 143 -71.43 86.00 -23.71
C ILE A 143 -71.49 84.50 -23.37
N ASP A 144 -70.88 84.09 -22.25
CA ASP A 144 -70.89 82.73 -21.71
C ASP A 144 -72.32 82.28 -21.34
N ASP A 145 -72.56 80.98 -21.23
CA ASP A 145 -73.87 80.43 -20.87
C ASP A 145 -74.20 80.60 -19.36
N LYS A 146 -73.18 80.84 -18.52
CA LYS A 146 -73.31 80.94 -17.05
C LYS A 146 -73.58 82.39 -16.59
N PRO A 147 -74.77 82.73 -16.04
CA PRO A 147 -75.14 84.11 -15.72
C PRO A 147 -74.19 84.82 -14.74
N SER A 148 -73.63 84.08 -13.77
CA SER A 148 -72.71 84.62 -12.77
C SER A 148 -71.40 85.13 -13.38
N ILE A 149 -70.83 84.39 -14.34
CA ILE A 149 -69.63 84.79 -15.07
C ILE A 149 -69.92 85.99 -15.96
N ARG A 150 -71.07 86.00 -16.65
CA ARG A 150 -71.48 87.14 -17.49
C ARG A 150 -71.60 88.41 -16.67
N SER A 151 -72.25 88.35 -15.50
CA SER A 151 -72.39 89.50 -14.61
C SER A 151 -71.04 89.97 -14.06
N ALA A 152 -70.15 89.06 -13.68
CA ALA A 152 -68.82 89.41 -13.20
C ALA A 152 -67.93 90.00 -14.31
N ALA A 153 -68.00 89.45 -15.52
CA ALA A 153 -67.34 89.99 -16.70
C ALA A 153 -67.89 91.38 -17.05
N ALA A 154 -69.21 91.58 -16.99
CA ALA A 154 -69.84 92.88 -17.18
C ALA A 154 -69.35 93.90 -16.14
N ASN A 155 -69.31 93.52 -14.86
CA ASN A 155 -68.80 94.34 -13.78
C ASN A 155 -67.34 94.75 -14.02
N PHE A 156 -66.46 93.79 -14.32
CA PHE A 156 -65.05 94.09 -14.57
C PHE A 156 -64.85 94.92 -15.85
N LEU A 157 -65.61 94.66 -16.91
CA LEU A 157 -65.56 95.44 -18.15
C LEU A 157 -66.07 96.88 -17.92
N ARG A 158 -67.09 97.07 -17.07
CA ARG A 158 -67.55 98.39 -16.61
C ARG A 158 -66.48 99.11 -15.81
N ILE A 159 -65.79 98.42 -14.90
CA ILE A 159 -64.65 98.97 -14.16
C ILE A 159 -63.58 99.46 -15.14
N ILE A 160 -63.22 98.66 -16.16
CA ILE A 160 -62.28 99.07 -17.20
C ILE A 160 -62.79 100.30 -17.96
N LEU A 161 -64.06 100.31 -18.38
CA LEU A 161 -64.69 101.44 -19.10
C LEU A 161 -64.69 102.74 -18.29
N VAL A 162 -64.87 102.67 -16.97
CA VAL A 162 -64.90 103.83 -16.06
C VAL A 162 -63.48 104.32 -15.74
N GLN A 163 -62.56 103.41 -15.44
CA GLN A 163 -61.19 103.77 -15.01
C GLN A 163 -60.26 104.12 -16.18
N LYS A 164 -60.51 103.56 -17.37
CA LYS A 164 -59.71 103.74 -18.59
C LYS A 164 -60.59 104.10 -19.80
N PRO A 165 -61.32 105.23 -19.76
CA PRO A 165 -62.30 105.56 -20.79
C PRO A 165 -61.64 105.82 -22.15
N GLU A 166 -60.53 106.58 -22.20
CA GLU A 166 -59.88 106.94 -23.47
C GLU A 166 -59.26 105.72 -24.19
N GLU A 167 -58.64 104.81 -23.44
CA GLU A 167 -58.04 103.57 -23.98
C GLU A 167 -59.13 102.61 -24.48
N SER A 168 -60.21 102.45 -23.71
CA SER A 168 -61.36 101.61 -24.08
C SER A 168 -62.03 102.11 -25.38
N ILE A 169 -62.18 103.43 -25.53
CA ILE A 169 -62.72 104.06 -26.74
C ILE A 169 -61.81 103.81 -27.94
N SER A 170 -60.50 103.96 -27.74
CA SER A 170 -59.49 103.77 -28.79
C SER A 170 -59.49 102.33 -29.30
N LEU A 171 -59.56 101.35 -28.39
CA LEU A 171 -59.61 99.92 -28.71
C LEU A 171 -60.87 99.54 -29.50
N MET A 172 -62.04 100.05 -29.10
CA MET A 172 -63.32 99.80 -29.78
C MET A 172 -63.39 100.52 -31.13
N ARG A 173 -62.80 101.72 -31.27
CA ARG A 173 -62.68 102.42 -32.56
C ARG A 173 -61.74 101.72 -33.53
N TRP A 174 -60.64 101.14 -33.03
CA TRP A 174 -59.67 100.41 -33.85
C TRP A 174 -60.27 99.16 -34.49
N SER A 175 -61.14 98.47 -33.76
CA SER A 175 -61.77 97.22 -34.20
C SER A 175 -63.04 97.42 -35.03
N SER A 176 -63.69 98.61 -34.98
CA SER A 176 -65.01 98.85 -35.62
C SER A 176 -64.94 99.40 -37.04
N ALA A 177 -65.76 98.85 -37.95
CA ALA A 177 -65.99 99.41 -39.29
C ALA A 177 -66.79 100.75 -39.23
N PRO A 178 -66.68 101.67 -40.22
CA PRO A 178 -67.30 103.01 -40.15
C PRO A 178 -68.81 103.03 -39.88
N GLU A 179 -69.53 101.99 -40.31
CA GLU A 179 -70.99 101.84 -40.17
C GLU A 179 -71.45 101.43 -38.76
N GLN A 180 -70.54 100.96 -37.89
CA GLN A 180 -70.83 100.49 -36.53
C GLN A 180 -70.55 101.54 -35.42
N ARG A 181 -70.15 102.76 -35.79
CA ARG A 181 -69.80 103.82 -34.80
C ARG A 181 -70.94 104.19 -33.85
N GLN A 182 -72.19 103.97 -34.23
CA GLN A 182 -73.33 104.21 -33.34
C GLN A 182 -73.38 103.20 -32.18
N ILE A 183 -73.10 101.92 -32.44
CA ILE A 183 -73.04 100.87 -31.41
C ILE A 183 -71.91 101.13 -30.42
N VAL A 184 -70.75 101.63 -30.87
CA VAL A 184 -69.64 102.01 -29.97
C VAL A 184 -70.03 103.17 -29.04
N ARG A 185 -70.81 104.14 -29.53
CA ARG A 185 -71.32 105.25 -28.68
C ARG A 185 -72.36 104.75 -27.68
N ASP A 186 -73.21 103.82 -28.09
CA ASP A 186 -74.22 103.25 -27.20
C ASP A 186 -73.58 102.31 -26.15
N PHE A 187 -72.48 101.62 -26.48
CA PHE A 187 -71.68 100.81 -25.55
C PHE A 187 -71.09 101.63 -24.41
N GLN A 188 -70.73 102.90 -24.67
CA GLN A 188 -70.18 103.80 -23.65
C GLN A 188 -71.20 104.21 -22.59
N LYS A 189 -72.49 104.25 -22.95
CA LYS A 189 -73.57 104.59 -22.01
C LYS A 189 -73.91 103.44 -21.06
N LEU A 190 -73.32 102.26 -21.27
CA LEU A 190 -73.53 101.10 -20.41
C LEU A 190 -72.80 101.20 -19.07
N THR A 191 -72.03 102.26 -18.82
CA THR A 191 -71.45 102.53 -17.49
C THR A 191 -72.51 102.94 -16.46
N GLU A 192 -73.63 103.53 -16.89
CA GLU A 192 -74.65 104.10 -16.01
C GLU A 192 -75.77 103.11 -15.64
N ILE A 193 -75.84 101.96 -16.29
CA ILE A 193 -76.84 100.91 -16.01
C ILE A 193 -76.33 99.94 -14.93
N ASP A 194 -77.06 98.90 -14.55
CA ASP A 194 -76.54 97.82 -13.69
C ASP A 194 -76.00 96.64 -14.52
N ASP A 195 -75.37 95.66 -13.87
CA ASP A 195 -74.71 94.53 -14.56
C ASP A 195 -75.74 93.67 -15.33
N GLU A 196 -76.96 93.47 -14.80
CA GLU A 196 -78.03 92.73 -15.48
C GLU A 196 -78.51 93.44 -16.75
N ALA A 197 -78.72 94.76 -16.70
CA ALA A 197 -79.06 95.54 -17.88
C ALA A 197 -77.90 95.60 -18.89
N PHE A 198 -76.64 95.58 -18.44
CA PHE A 198 -75.46 95.52 -19.31
C PHE A 198 -75.47 94.24 -20.13
N VAL A 199 -75.67 93.09 -19.47
CA VAL A 199 -75.74 91.79 -20.11
C VAL A 199 -76.92 91.72 -21.10
N LEU A 200 -78.10 92.22 -20.72
CA LEU A 200 -79.27 92.30 -21.62
C LEU A 200 -79.01 93.17 -22.86
N TRP A 201 -78.29 94.29 -22.70
CA TRP A 201 -77.94 95.14 -23.83
C TRP A 201 -76.96 94.44 -24.78
N VAL A 202 -75.98 93.71 -24.24
CA VAL A 202 -75.02 92.92 -25.02
C VAL A 202 -75.75 91.85 -25.83
N ASP A 203 -76.71 91.14 -25.22
CA ASP A 203 -77.53 90.13 -25.92
C ASP A 203 -78.33 90.74 -27.08
N LYS A 204 -78.89 91.95 -26.90
CA LYS A 204 -79.65 92.63 -27.96
C LYS A 204 -78.77 93.05 -29.15
N HIS A 205 -77.49 93.36 -28.93
CA HIS A 205 -76.56 93.84 -29.96
C HIS A 205 -75.48 92.82 -30.34
N ARG A 206 -75.63 91.56 -29.89
CA ARG A 206 -74.66 90.46 -30.03
C ARG A 206 -74.14 90.23 -31.46
N PRO A 207 -74.97 90.26 -32.53
CA PRO A 207 -74.46 90.05 -33.90
C PRO A 207 -73.39 91.07 -34.32
N ALA A 208 -73.50 92.32 -33.85
CA ALA A 208 -72.53 93.36 -34.17
C ALA A 208 -71.26 93.27 -33.30
N LEU A 209 -71.40 92.89 -32.02
CA LEU A 209 -70.28 92.72 -31.10
C LEU A 209 -69.46 91.45 -31.40
N ASP A 210 -70.11 90.36 -31.81
CA ASP A 210 -69.42 89.12 -32.22
C ASP A 210 -68.53 89.38 -33.43
N MET A 211 -69.01 90.14 -34.43
CA MET A 211 -68.19 90.57 -35.56
C MET A 211 -66.98 91.41 -35.13
N LEU A 212 -67.14 92.26 -34.12
CA LEU A 212 -66.07 93.13 -33.61
C LEU A 212 -64.96 92.33 -32.92
N PHE A 213 -65.34 91.48 -31.95
CA PHE A 213 -64.39 90.75 -31.11
C PHE A 213 -63.85 89.49 -31.80
N PHE A 214 -64.71 88.67 -32.43
CA PHE A 214 -64.26 87.47 -33.13
C PHE A 214 -63.65 87.76 -34.50
N GLY A 215 -64.06 88.83 -35.18
CA GLY A 215 -63.45 89.25 -36.45
C GLY A 215 -62.15 90.03 -36.26
N GLY A 216 -62.15 91.05 -35.39
CA GLY A 216 -61.03 91.98 -35.25
C GLY A 216 -59.97 91.60 -34.22
N MET A 217 -60.36 91.00 -33.08
CA MET A 217 -59.44 90.75 -31.95
C MET A 217 -58.97 89.29 -31.80
N ALA A 218 -59.70 88.31 -32.34
CA ALA A 218 -59.36 86.88 -32.21
C ALA A 218 -57.97 86.51 -32.72
N LYS A 219 -57.53 87.08 -33.85
CA LYS A 219 -56.21 86.78 -34.44
C LYS A 219 -55.05 87.08 -33.47
N THR A 220 -55.16 88.17 -32.70
CA THR A 220 -54.15 88.55 -31.69
C THR A 220 -54.03 87.50 -30.59
N TRP A 221 -55.15 86.85 -30.22
CA TRP A 221 -55.16 85.77 -29.23
C TRP A 221 -54.55 84.48 -29.77
N GLU A 222 -54.89 84.09 -31.00
CA GLU A 222 -54.36 82.87 -31.63
C GLU A 222 -52.83 82.90 -31.80
N ASP A 223 -52.29 84.04 -32.26
CA ASP A 223 -50.84 84.23 -32.45
C ASP A 223 -50.10 84.12 -31.10
N PHE A 224 -50.66 84.66 -30.02
CA PHE A 224 -50.09 84.56 -28.67
C PHE A 224 -50.05 83.11 -28.16
N VAL A 225 -51.15 82.36 -28.32
CA VAL A 225 -51.25 80.95 -27.88
C VAL A 225 -50.26 80.06 -28.62
N SER A 226 -50.11 80.25 -29.94
CA SER A 226 -49.17 79.47 -30.77
C SER A 226 -47.72 79.65 -30.32
N ALA A 227 -47.30 80.89 -30.05
CA ALA A 227 -45.94 81.21 -29.62
C ALA A 227 -45.60 80.60 -28.24
N GLU A 228 -46.55 80.58 -27.31
CA GLU A 228 -46.30 80.05 -25.96
C GLU A 228 -46.23 78.51 -25.96
N ASN A 229 -47.10 77.84 -26.72
CA ASN A 229 -47.06 76.37 -26.87
C ASN A 229 -45.73 75.88 -27.46
N HIS A 230 -45.18 76.59 -28.44
CA HIS A 230 -43.90 76.22 -29.05
C HIS A 230 -42.73 76.30 -28.05
N ARG A 231 -42.68 77.35 -27.22
CA ARG A 231 -41.65 77.51 -26.18
C ARG A 231 -41.65 76.36 -25.17
N THR A 232 -42.83 75.91 -24.75
CA THR A 232 -42.97 74.84 -23.77
C THR A 232 -42.47 73.49 -24.30
N PHE A 233 -42.68 73.20 -25.60
CA PHE A 233 -42.28 71.95 -26.22
C PHE A 233 -40.75 71.74 -26.27
N GLU A 234 -40.00 72.75 -26.72
CA GLU A 234 -38.53 72.66 -26.83
C GLU A 234 -37.86 72.46 -25.46
N SER A 235 -38.37 73.13 -24.41
CA SER A 235 -37.90 72.96 -23.03
C SER A 235 -38.07 71.52 -22.53
N ALA A 236 -39.16 70.83 -22.90
CA ALA A 236 -39.42 69.44 -22.51
C ALA A 236 -38.45 68.44 -23.17
N LYS A 237 -38.17 68.60 -24.47
CA LYS A 237 -37.30 67.69 -25.24
C LYS A 237 -35.87 67.66 -24.71
N SER A 238 -35.30 68.83 -24.38
CA SER A 238 -33.93 68.95 -23.84
C SER A 238 -33.75 68.18 -22.53
N ARG A 239 -34.78 68.12 -21.67
CA ARG A 239 -34.72 67.42 -20.38
C ARG A 239 -34.67 65.91 -20.52
N LEU A 240 -35.44 65.35 -21.46
CA LEU A 240 -35.51 63.91 -21.67
C LEU A 240 -34.14 63.34 -22.06
N ASN A 241 -33.41 64.02 -22.95
CA ASN A 241 -32.12 63.56 -23.42
C ASN A 241 -31.08 63.51 -22.29
N LYS A 242 -31.01 64.55 -21.45
CA LYS A 242 -30.07 64.57 -20.31
C LYS A 242 -30.31 63.44 -19.30
N ARG A 243 -31.56 63.01 -19.11
CA ARG A 243 -31.88 61.88 -18.23
C ARG A 243 -31.40 60.55 -18.82
N LYS A 244 -31.58 60.34 -20.12
CA LYS A 244 -31.17 59.10 -20.81
C LYS A 244 -29.66 58.87 -20.71
N ASP A 245 -28.85 59.91 -20.90
CA ASP A 245 -27.39 59.76 -20.86
C ASP A 245 -26.88 59.39 -19.46
N LYS A 246 -27.48 59.98 -18.42
CA LYS A 246 -27.12 59.68 -17.02
C LYS A 246 -27.45 58.24 -16.61
N LEU A 247 -28.57 57.71 -17.10
CA LEU A 247 -28.97 56.31 -16.88
C LEU A 247 -27.99 55.31 -17.52
N LYS A 248 -27.44 55.62 -18.70
CA LYS A 248 -26.45 54.74 -19.36
C LYS A 248 -25.17 54.59 -18.55
N ILE A 249 -24.68 55.69 -17.97
CA ILE A 249 -23.45 55.69 -17.16
C ILE A 249 -23.63 54.81 -15.93
N TRP A 250 -24.75 54.95 -15.21
CA TRP A 250 -25.03 54.13 -14.02
C TRP A 250 -25.14 52.64 -14.34
N ASN A 251 -25.69 52.27 -15.50
CA ASN A 251 -25.78 50.88 -15.91
C ASN A 251 -24.39 50.25 -16.15
N LEU A 252 -23.47 51.01 -16.76
CA LEU A 252 -22.09 50.55 -17.00
C LEU A 252 -21.31 50.37 -15.70
N GLU A 253 -21.46 51.30 -14.75
CA GLU A 253 -20.82 51.21 -13.43
C GLU A 253 -21.34 50.00 -12.63
N ALA A 254 -22.65 49.74 -12.68
CA ALA A 254 -23.26 48.59 -12.03
C ALA A 254 -22.73 47.25 -12.60
N ALA A 255 -22.66 47.14 -13.93
CA ALA A 255 -22.16 45.94 -14.59
C ALA A 255 -20.67 45.64 -14.26
N ALA A 256 -19.83 46.67 -14.20
CA ALA A 256 -18.42 46.50 -13.84
C ALA A 256 -18.21 46.07 -12.37
N ALA A 257 -19.03 46.59 -11.45
CA ALA A 257 -19.01 46.18 -10.06
C ALA A 257 -19.45 44.72 -9.88
N GLU A 258 -20.50 44.31 -10.60
CA GLU A 258 -20.99 42.92 -10.61
C GLU A 258 -19.93 41.94 -11.13
N GLN A 259 -19.27 42.28 -12.25
CA GLN A 259 -18.19 41.44 -12.81
C GLN A 259 -17.02 41.24 -11.84
N THR A 260 -16.65 42.29 -11.09
CA THR A 260 -15.59 42.20 -10.08
C THR A 260 -15.99 41.28 -8.93
N LEU A 261 -17.25 41.36 -8.49
CA LEU A 261 -17.78 40.53 -7.42
C LEU A 261 -17.77 39.04 -7.81
N VAL A 262 -18.27 38.73 -9.01
CA VAL A 262 -18.27 37.37 -9.57
C VAL A 262 -16.85 36.80 -9.67
N SER A 263 -15.90 37.59 -10.17
CA SER A 263 -14.50 37.15 -10.28
C SER A 263 -13.87 36.86 -8.91
N HIS A 264 -14.19 37.67 -7.89
CA HIS A 264 -13.73 37.44 -6.53
C HIS A 264 -14.37 36.19 -5.91
N GLU A 265 -15.67 35.97 -6.11
CA GLU A 265 -16.37 34.77 -5.63
C GLU A 265 -15.78 33.48 -6.22
N ILE A 266 -15.52 33.46 -7.53
CA ILE A 266 -14.91 32.30 -8.21
C ILE A 266 -13.50 32.04 -7.67
N GLY A 267 -12.64 33.08 -7.61
CA GLY A 267 -11.26 32.94 -7.12
C GLY A 267 -11.17 32.50 -5.65
N ASN A 268 -12.00 33.11 -4.78
CA ASN A 268 -12.02 32.76 -3.36
C ASN A 268 -12.55 31.34 -3.12
N SER A 269 -13.58 30.92 -3.87
CA SER A 269 -14.11 29.55 -3.81
C SER A 269 -13.03 28.52 -4.18
N ALA A 270 -12.32 28.75 -5.29
CA ALA A 270 -11.23 27.87 -5.72
C ALA A 270 -10.07 27.80 -4.71
N TRP A 271 -9.69 28.93 -4.10
CA TRP A 271 -8.63 28.97 -3.08
C TRP A 271 -9.04 28.24 -1.80
N MET A 272 -10.25 28.50 -1.28
CA MET A 272 -10.76 27.80 -0.09
C MET A 272 -10.78 26.29 -0.32
N LYS A 273 -11.19 25.86 -1.52
CA LYS A 273 -11.23 24.46 -1.91
C LYS A 273 -9.84 23.82 -1.98
N SER A 274 -8.88 24.48 -2.61
CA SER A 274 -7.48 24.00 -2.69
C SER A 274 -6.83 23.88 -1.30
N ILE A 275 -7.06 24.86 -0.42
CA ILE A 275 -6.58 24.82 0.97
C ILE A 275 -7.25 23.68 1.74
N TYR A 276 -8.58 23.55 1.64
CA TYR A 276 -9.32 22.45 2.28
C TYR A 276 -8.79 21.10 1.83
N THR A 277 -8.68 20.85 0.52
CA THR A 277 -8.19 19.59 -0.04
C THR A 277 -6.76 19.28 0.42
N THR A 278 -5.88 20.28 0.45
CA THR A 278 -4.50 20.10 0.93
C THR A 278 -4.45 19.73 2.41
N GLU A 279 -5.20 20.41 3.27
CA GLU A 279 -5.25 20.11 4.70
C GLU A 279 -5.99 18.79 4.99
N TYR A 280 -7.05 18.49 4.24
CA TYR A 280 -7.78 17.22 4.31
C TYR A 280 -6.88 16.03 3.99
N PHE A 281 -6.09 16.09 2.90
CA PHE A 281 -5.12 15.03 2.59
C PHE A 281 -3.99 14.91 3.62
N LYS A 282 -3.53 16.03 4.21
CA LYS A 282 -2.58 15.97 5.33
C LYS A 282 -3.18 15.28 6.55
N TYR A 283 -4.44 15.59 6.88
CA TYR A 283 -5.16 14.95 7.98
C TYR A 283 -5.36 13.45 7.72
N GLN A 284 -5.82 13.06 6.53
CA GLN A 284 -5.98 11.66 6.16
C GLN A 284 -4.66 10.89 6.22
N ARG A 285 -3.56 11.49 5.73
CA ARG A 285 -2.21 10.95 5.86
C ARG A 285 -1.78 10.76 7.31
N LEU A 286 -2.11 11.69 8.21
CA LEU A 286 -1.81 11.57 9.64
C LEU A 286 -2.62 10.44 10.29
N MET A 287 -3.91 10.30 9.94
CA MET A 287 -4.76 9.22 10.43
C MET A 287 -4.26 7.85 9.98
N GLN A 288 -3.85 7.72 8.71
CA GLN A 288 -3.19 6.52 8.19
C GLN A 288 -1.89 6.23 8.94
N ASP A 289 -1.05 7.26 9.17
CA ASP A 289 0.20 7.11 9.90
C ASP A 289 -0.05 6.56 11.32
N GLN A 290 -1.05 7.09 12.03
CA GLN A 290 -1.45 6.63 13.35
C GLN A 290 -1.94 5.17 13.32
N GLN A 291 -2.72 4.79 12.31
CA GLN A 291 -3.23 3.43 12.17
C GLN A 291 -2.10 2.42 11.88
N ASP A 292 -1.18 2.77 10.98
CA ASP A 292 -0.01 1.95 10.66
C ASP A 292 0.89 1.78 11.89
N ASP A 293 1.12 2.85 12.66
CA ASP A 293 1.89 2.79 13.90
C ASP A 293 1.22 1.90 14.93
N LEU A 294 -0.11 2.00 15.10
CA LEU A 294 -0.87 1.10 15.98
C LEU A 294 -0.80 -0.35 15.52
N ALA A 295 -0.89 -0.62 14.21
CA ALA A 295 -0.78 -1.98 13.67
C ALA A 295 0.61 -2.57 13.89
N PHE A 296 1.67 -1.76 13.68
CA PHE A 296 3.05 -2.13 13.96
C PHE A 296 3.27 -2.43 15.45
N LEU A 297 2.82 -1.54 16.34
CA LEU A 297 2.92 -1.71 17.79
C LEU A 297 2.11 -2.93 18.27
N ALA A 298 0.90 -3.15 17.75
CA ALA A 298 0.08 -4.30 18.10
C ALA A 298 0.71 -5.63 17.64
N ALA A 299 1.39 -5.66 16.49
CA ALA A 299 2.16 -6.82 16.06
C ALA A 299 3.37 -7.07 16.97
N GLY A 300 4.09 -6.01 17.36
CA GLY A 300 5.18 -6.07 18.32
C GLY A 300 4.74 -6.58 19.70
N TYR A 301 3.60 -6.08 20.20
CA TYR A 301 3.02 -6.50 21.46
C TYR A 301 2.61 -7.98 21.43
N ARG A 302 1.97 -8.46 20.36
CA ARG A 302 1.64 -9.89 20.18
C ARG A 302 2.89 -10.77 20.14
N LYS A 303 3.95 -10.33 19.47
CA LYS A 303 5.24 -11.03 19.49
C LYS A 303 5.77 -11.13 20.93
N MET A 304 5.76 -10.02 21.67
CA MET A 304 6.21 -9.97 23.06
C MET A 304 5.37 -10.87 23.98
N GLU A 305 4.04 -10.84 23.87
CA GLU A 305 3.13 -11.71 24.63
C GLU A 305 3.44 -13.19 24.39
N ARG A 306 3.61 -13.58 23.12
CA ARG A 306 4.02 -14.93 22.75
C ARG A 306 5.38 -15.30 23.32
N ASP A 307 6.35 -14.39 23.26
CA ASP A 307 7.69 -14.60 23.80
C ASP A 307 7.70 -14.71 25.34
N LEU A 308 6.68 -14.20 26.03
CA LEU A 308 6.48 -14.35 27.47
C LEU A 308 5.76 -15.66 27.87
N GLN A 309 4.98 -16.25 26.96
CA GLN A 309 4.19 -17.46 27.20
C GLN A 309 4.82 -18.76 26.66
N ARG A 310 5.88 -18.66 25.84
CA ARG A 310 6.59 -19.82 25.27
C ARG A 310 7.29 -20.68 26.35
N PRO A 311 7.68 -21.93 26.03
CA PRO A 311 8.45 -22.77 26.94
C PRO A 311 9.73 -22.08 27.43
N GLY A 312 9.96 -22.10 28.74
CA GLY A 312 11.12 -21.45 29.38
C GLY A 312 10.93 -19.97 29.70
N ALA A 313 9.86 -19.32 29.22
CA ALA A 313 9.56 -17.93 29.54
C ALA A 313 8.84 -17.77 30.90
N VAL A 314 8.69 -16.52 31.36
CA VAL A 314 8.17 -16.17 32.69
C VAL A 314 6.73 -16.66 32.90
N PHE A 315 5.88 -16.59 31.87
CA PHE A 315 4.47 -17.01 31.92
C PHE A 315 4.24 -18.27 31.07
N SER A 316 5.22 -19.18 31.03
CA SER A 316 5.16 -20.36 30.17
C SER A 316 3.88 -21.17 30.37
N VAL A 317 3.13 -21.41 29.29
CA VAL A 317 1.93 -22.25 29.31
C VAL A 317 2.26 -23.63 28.73
N SER A 318 1.87 -24.70 29.42
CA SER A 318 2.05 -26.07 28.94
C SER A 318 1.02 -26.39 27.85
N THR A 319 1.28 -25.95 26.63
CA THR A 319 0.50 -26.32 25.44
C THR A 319 1.41 -27.05 24.45
N ALA A 320 0.88 -28.11 23.83
CA ALA A 320 1.63 -28.84 22.81
C ALA A 320 1.82 -27.94 21.58
N PRO A 321 3.08 -27.61 21.19
CA PRO A 321 3.33 -26.77 20.03
C PRO A 321 2.98 -27.51 18.74
N LYS A 322 2.39 -26.80 17.78
CA LYS A 322 2.32 -27.25 16.39
C LYS A 322 3.62 -26.90 15.66
N TRP A 323 3.97 -27.67 14.64
CA TRP A 323 5.22 -27.58 13.91
C TRP A 323 4.98 -27.50 12.42
N LYS A 324 5.79 -26.69 11.72
CA LYS A 324 5.83 -26.61 10.26
C LYS A 324 7.24 -26.79 9.73
N LEU A 325 7.36 -27.32 8.51
CA LEU A 325 8.66 -27.44 7.84
C LEU A 325 9.17 -26.06 7.44
N ASP A 326 10.39 -25.75 7.84
CA ASP A 326 11.06 -24.53 7.45
C ASP A 326 11.57 -24.60 6.01
N ARG A 327 11.67 -23.44 5.36
CA ARG A 327 12.15 -23.32 3.98
C ARG A 327 13.66 -23.21 3.86
N THR A 328 14.37 -23.09 4.98
CA THR A 328 15.82 -22.95 5.03
C THR A 328 16.50 -24.23 4.57
N GLU A 329 17.34 -24.12 3.53
CA GLU A 329 18.13 -25.20 2.96
C GLU A 329 19.53 -25.24 3.57
N GLY A 330 19.89 -26.41 4.12
CA GLY A 330 21.22 -26.68 4.67
C GLY A 330 22.21 -27.19 3.62
N ARG A 331 23.27 -27.87 4.09
CA ARG A 331 24.22 -28.54 3.20
C ARG A 331 23.48 -29.54 2.30
N ASN A 332 23.94 -29.69 1.07
CA ASN A 332 23.29 -30.52 0.04
C ASN A 332 21.82 -30.14 -0.25
N ARG A 333 21.42 -28.89 0.03
CA ARG A 333 20.06 -28.37 -0.14
C ARG A 333 18.99 -29.13 0.69
N MET A 334 19.38 -29.76 1.80
CA MET A 334 18.46 -30.51 2.65
C MET A 334 17.60 -29.57 3.51
N ARG A 335 16.28 -29.82 3.57
CA ARG A 335 15.33 -29.11 4.44
C ARG A 335 14.97 -29.99 5.64
N LEU A 336 15.63 -29.75 6.77
CA LEU A 336 15.53 -30.62 7.96
C LEU A 336 14.78 -29.96 9.13
N ARG A 337 14.70 -28.63 9.14
CA ARG A 337 14.31 -27.87 10.34
C ARG A 337 12.80 -27.68 10.43
N LEU A 338 12.24 -27.92 11.60
CA LEU A 338 10.87 -27.55 11.94
C LEU A 338 10.84 -26.29 12.82
N LEU A 339 9.91 -25.39 12.52
CA LEU A 339 9.63 -24.19 13.32
C LEU A 339 8.26 -24.30 14.00
N PRO A 340 8.07 -23.67 15.17
CA PRO A 340 6.75 -23.57 15.78
C PRO A 340 5.76 -22.89 14.84
N ASP A 341 4.59 -23.49 14.69
CA ASP A 341 3.48 -22.92 13.93
C ASP A 341 2.46 -22.32 14.91
N TYR A 342 2.59 -21.03 15.14
CA TYR A 342 1.68 -20.30 16.01
C TYR A 342 0.39 -20.01 15.27
N PRO A 343 -0.79 -20.38 15.81
CA PRO A 343 -2.05 -19.99 15.21
C PRO A 343 -2.11 -18.46 15.17
N VAL A 344 -2.30 -17.90 13.97
CA VAL A 344 -2.67 -16.50 13.82
C VAL A 344 -4.06 -16.39 14.44
N GLY A 345 -4.19 -15.75 15.60
CA GLY A 345 -5.44 -15.72 16.36
C GLY A 345 -6.65 -15.39 15.48
N GLU A 346 -7.72 -16.18 15.59
CA GLU A 346 -9.03 -15.88 15.00
C GLU A 346 -9.65 -14.68 15.73
N ASP A 347 -9.09 -13.49 15.51
CA ASP A 347 -9.77 -12.26 15.92
C ASP A 347 -10.93 -12.05 14.95
N LYS A 348 -12.12 -12.49 15.34
CA LYS A 348 -13.38 -12.01 14.75
C LYS A 348 -13.32 -10.48 14.76
N TYR A 349 -13.18 -9.89 13.58
CA TYR A 349 -13.36 -8.46 13.39
C TYR A 349 -14.70 -8.07 14.02
N GLN A 350 -14.66 -7.34 15.14
CA GLN A 350 -15.84 -6.59 15.56
C GLN A 350 -15.90 -5.36 14.64
N PRO A 351 -16.99 -5.18 13.89
CA PRO A 351 -17.14 -3.98 13.07
C PRO A 351 -16.98 -2.75 13.96
N LYS A 352 -16.25 -1.76 13.46
CA LYS A 352 -16.09 -0.42 14.03
C LYS A 352 -17.43 0.02 14.66
N ALA A 353 -17.52 0.01 15.99
CA ALA A 353 -18.68 0.57 16.67
C ALA A 353 -18.67 2.08 16.40
N LYS A 354 -19.77 2.58 15.80
CA LYS A 354 -20.02 3.99 15.57
C LYS A 354 -19.68 4.79 16.83
N GLY A 355 -18.65 5.62 16.75
CA GLY A 355 -18.31 6.60 17.76
C GLY A 355 -19.37 7.70 17.82
N SER A 356 -20.50 7.42 18.45
CA SER A 356 -21.38 8.45 18.99
C SER A 356 -21.75 8.07 20.41
N GLN A 357 -20.87 8.40 21.36
CA GLN A 357 -21.24 9.00 22.64
C GLN A 357 -19.97 9.35 23.42
N SER A 358 -19.93 10.61 23.86
CA SER A 358 -18.94 11.23 24.72
C SER A 358 -18.59 10.37 25.94
N ALA A 359 -17.31 10.01 26.09
CA ALA A 359 -16.79 9.46 27.34
C ALA A 359 -15.86 10.49 28.00
N THR A 360 -16.31 11.04 29.12
CA THR A 360 -15.50 11.71 30.13
C THR A 360 -14.51 10.71 30.75
N PRO A 361 -13.28 11.14 31.14
CA PRO A 361 -12.29 10.23 31.66
C PRO A 361 -12.53 10.00 33.16
N THR A 362 -12.58 8.74 33.59
CA THR A 362 -12.34 8.41 35.00
C THR A 362 -11.49 7.16 35.15
N THR A 363 -10.47 7.35 35.96
CA THR A 363 -9.43 6.47 36.49
C THR A 363 -9.94 5.22 37.24
N GLY A 364 -9.15 4.14 37.17
CA GLY A 364 -8.84 3.34 38.36
C GLY A 364 -9.33 1.89 38.42
N SER A 365 -8.39 0.97 38.16
CA SER A 365 -8.04 -0.25 38.92
C SER A 365 -9.09 -1.31 39.34
N ALA A 366 -8.64 -2.57 39.19
CA ALA A 366 -8.75 -3.68 40.15
C ALA A 366 -9.56 -4.92 39.72
N LEU A 367 -8.79 -5.99 39.51
CA LEU A 367 -8.92 -7.36 40.02
C LEU A 367 -10.31 -7.86 40.50
N SER A 368 -10.68 -9.00 39.90
CA SER A 368 -11.50 -10.11 40.40
C SER A 368 -12.24 -9.96 41.73
N THR A 369 -13.53 -10.31 41.73
CA THR A 369 -14.06 -11.37 42.61
C THR A 369 -15.48 -11.79 42.20
N THR A 370 -15.73 -13.08 42.42
CA THR A 370 -16.94 -13.89 42.18
C THR A 370 -18.23 -13.36 42.81
N PRO A 371 -19.42 -13.68 42.25
CA PRO A 371 -20.69 -13.18 42.74
C PRO A 371 -21.25 -14.03 43.89
N VAL A 372 -21.80 -13.36 44.91
CA VAL A 372 -22.68 -13.99 45.91
C VAL A 372 -24.04 -13.33 45.86
N SER A 373 -25.03 -14.21 45.95
CA SER A 373 -26.46 -14.07 45.74
C SER A 373 -27.26 -13.25 46.77
N ARG A 374 -28.51 -12.96 46.34
CA ARG A 374 -29.79 -12.83 47.10
C ARG A 374 -30.25 -11.42 47.49
N GLY A 375 -31.44 -11.08 46.97
CA GLY A 375 -32.53 -10.58 47.82
C GLY A 375 -33.50 -9.56 47.20
N ARG A 376 -34.71 -10.04 46.86
CA ARG A 376 -36.05 -9.40 46.97
C ARG A 376 -36.27 -8.00 46.36
N ALA A 377 -37.11 -7.80 45.33
CA ALA A 377 -38.57 -7.98 45.18
C ALA A 377 -39.47 -6.88 45.80
N ALA A 378 -40.51 -6.52 45.03
CA ALA A 378 -41.66 -5.61 45.24
C ALA A 378 -41.42 -4.13 44.84
N SER A 379 -42.28 -3.42 44.08
CA SER A 379 -43.75 -3.48 43.89
C SER A 379 -44.15 -2.72 42.59
N ALA A 380 -44.96 -3.29 41.68
CA ALA A 380 -46.41 -3.10 41.49
C ALA A 380 -46.86 -1.63 41.23
N SER A 381 -47.02 -1.20 39.97
CA SER A 381 -48.26 -1.20 39.15
C SER A 381 -49.38 -0.23 39.58
N ARG A 382 -49.73 0.77 38.74
CA ARG A 382 -51.00 0.85 37.98
C ARG A 382 -51.21 2.18 37.20
N PRO A 383 -52.06 2.17 36.15
CA PRO A 383 -52.33 3.24 35.14
C PRO A 383 -53.64 4.01 35.51
N PRO A 384 -54.44 4.66 34.61
CA PRO A 384 -54.33 5.11 33.20
C PRO A 384 -54.57 6.65 33.09
N THR A 385 -54.75 7.33 31.94
CA THR A 385 -56.01 7.53 31.18
C THR A 385 -55.80 8.43 29.95
N ARG A 386 -56.68 8.23 28.95
CA ARG A 386 -56.87 8.97 27.68
C ARG A 386 -57.66 10.27 27.85
N SER A 387 -57.48 11.22 26.90
CA SER A 387 -58.52 12.09 26.27
C SER A 387 -57.84 13.01 25.24
N SER A 388 -58.02 12.80 23.92
CA SER A 388 -59.05 13.39 23.01
C SER A 388 -58.69 14.82 22.50
N THR A 389 -58.14 14.97 21.28
CA THR A 389 -58.79 15.27 19.96
C THR A 389 -59.24 16.73 19.73
N MET A 390 -58.80 17.33 18.60
CA MET A 390 -59.60 17.80 17.43
C MET A 390 -58.81 18.86 16.61
N LEU A 391 -58.48 18.58 15.33
CA LEU A 391 -59.08 19.05 14.03
C LEU A 391 -58.59 20.45 13.61
N ASP A 392 -58.30 20.84 12.36
CA ASP A 392 -58.40 20.37 10.96
C ASP A 392 -57.48 21.32 10.14
N GLY A 393 -56.97 21.10 8.92
CA GLY A 393 -57.11 20.05 7.91
C GLY A 393 -56.52 20.51 6.56
N ALA A 394 -56.17 19.50 5.72
CA ALA A 394 -56.11 19.45 4.23
C ALA A 394 -55.09 20.35 3.47
N ASN A 395 -54.38 19.95 2.40
CA ASN A 395 -54.63 19.02 1.27
C ASN A 395 -53.28 18.47 0.72
N ASP A 396 -53.19 17.17 0.35
CA ASP A 396 -53.15 16.61 -1.03
C ASP A 396 -51.91 17.05 -1.87
N SER A 397 -51.17 16.22 -2.62
CA SER A 397 -51.30 14.83 -3.07
C SER A 397 -49.96 14.41 -3.73
N ASP A 398 -49.65 13.11 -3.69
CA ASP A 398 -48.55 12.42 -4.39
C ASP A 398 -48.39 12.79 -5.88
N LEU A 399 -47.16 12.72 -6.42
CA LEU A 399 -46.88 12.05 -7.71
C LEU A 399 -45.39 11.93 -8.06
N THR A 400 -45.04 10.69 -8.41
CA THR A 400 -43.88 10.17 -9.14
C THR A 400 -43.86 10.53 -10.63
N SER A 401 -42.67 10.69 -11.24
CA SER A 401 -42.33 10.38 -12.65
C SER A 401 -40.81 10.61 -12.84
N LEU A 402 -39.95 9.71 -13.31
CA LEU A 402 -39.83 8.97 -14.60
C LEU A 402 -39.75 9.85 -15.86
N THR A 403 -38.50 10.13 -16.25
CA THR A 403 -37.87 10.03 -17.60
C THR A 403 -38.68 10.39 -18.85
N MET A 404 -38.15 11.31 -19.68
CA MET A 404 -37.98 11.11 -21.14
C MET A 404 -37.02 12.16 -21.76
N GLU A 405 -36.39 11.73 -22.85
CA GLU A 405 -35.25 12.23 -23.63
C GLU A 405 -35.47 13.51 -24.49
N PRO A 406 -34.40 14.04 -25.14
CA PRO A 406 -34.33 15.38 -25.73
C PRO A 406 -34.54 15.41 -27.26
N GLU A 407 -34.89 16.59 -27.81
CA GLU A 407 -34.72 16.91 -29.24
C GLU A 407 -34.14 18.32 -29.46
N VAL A 408 -33.45 18.43 -30.61
CA VAL A 408 -32.39 19.34 -31.04
C VAL A 408 -32.92 20.63 -31.67
N THR A 409 -32.26 21.80 -31.49
CA THR A 409 -31.58 22.70 -32.50
C THR A 409 -31.98 24.16 -32.17
N SER A 410 -31.24 25.25 -32.38
CA SER A 410 -29.98 25.60 -33.03
C SER A 410 -29.57 27.05 -32.66
N GLU A 411 -28.26 27.26 -32.46
CA GLU A 411 -27.41 28.43 -32.85
C GLU A 411 -27.80 29.89 -32.51
N ASN A 412 -26.97 30.52 -31.66
CA ASN A 412 -26.06 31.61 -32.07
C ASN A 412 -24.91 31.77 -31.05
N PRO A 413 -23.67 32.12 -31.48
CA PRO A 413 -22.48 32.08 -30.63
C PRO A 413 -22.14 33.46 -30.04
N ASP A 414 -21.88 33.51 -28.73
CA ASP A 414 -21.20 34.62 -28.07
C ASP A 414 -19.73 34.27 -27.78
N PRO A 415 -18.83 35.27 -27.72
CA PRO A 415 -17.40 35.08 -27.87
C PRO A 415 -16.74 34.52 -26.60
N VAL A 416 -16.00 33.44 -26.82
CA VAL A 416 -15.07 32.80 -25.89
C VAL A 416 -14.01 33.81 -25.44
N LEU A 417 -13.95 34.10 -24.15
CA LEU A 417 -12.76 34.61 -23.47
C LEU A 417 -11.99 33.40 -22.93
N THR A 418 -10.88 33.10 -23.60
CA THR A 418 -9.84 32.17 -23.18
C THR A 418 -9.19 32.67 -21.89
N ALA A 419 -9.40 31.95 -20.79
CA ALA A 419 -8.48 31.92 -19.66
C ALA A 419 -7.76 30.57 -19.72
N GLU A 420 -6.47 30.62 -20.06
CA GLU A 420 -5.55 29.51 -19.92
C GLU A 420 -5.35 29.24 -18.42
N ASP A 421 -5.92 28.14 -17.94
CA ASP A 421 -5.37 27.24 -16.92
C ASP A 421 -6.42 26.14 -16.70
N ASP A 422 -6.07 24.90 -17.09
CA ASP A 422 -6.84 23.69 -16.76
C ASP A 422 -6.92 23.55 -15.22
N PHE A 423 -8.05 23.93 -14.64
CA PHE A 423 -8.42 23.53 -13.29
C PHE A 423 -9.49 22.44 -13.40
N GLU A 424 -9.11 21.21 -13.08
CA GLU A 424 -10.06 20.10 -12.87
C GLU A 424 -11.15 20.54 -11.88
N LEU A 425 -12.40 20.23 -12.22
CA LEU A 425 -13.56 20.46 -11.39
C LEU A 425 -13.48 19.54 -10.15
N ILE A 426 -12.90 20.01 -9.05
CA ILE A 426 -12.88 19.27 -7.77
C ILE A 426 -14.30 19.31 -7.17
N ASP A 427 -14.76 18.28 -6.44
CA ASP A 427 -16.11 18.15 -5.85
C ASP A 427 -16.37 19.02 -4.60
N ASP A 428 -17.64 19.37 -4.32
CA ASP A 428 -18.09 20.32 -3.29
C ASP A 428 -17.59 19.97 -1.85
N PRO A 429 -16.90 20.89 -1.13
CA PRO A 429 -16.41 20.64 0.23
C PRO A 429 -17.50 20.43 1.30
N ASN A 430 -18.78 20.68 1.00
CA ASN A 430 -19.91 20.45 1.91
C ASN A 430 -20.64 19.11 1.67
N GLU A 431 -20.33 18.39 0.59
CA GLU A 431 -20.81 17.02 0.46
C GLU A 431 -20.00 16.12 1.39
N ARG A 432 -20.69 15.51 2.36
CA ARG A 432 -20.11 14.38 3.10
C ARG A 432 -19.85 13.29 2.07
N ASN A 433 -18.60 13.14 1.65
CA ASN A 433 -18.12 11.96 0.95
C ASN A 433 -18.23 10.76 1.92
N GLU A 434 -19.42 10.16 2.01
CA GLU A 434 -19.67 8.93 2.77
C GLU A 434 -18.86 7.74 2.22
N GLY A 435 -18.17 7.91 1.08
CA GLY A 435 -17.29 6.91 0.45
C GLY A 435 -15.82 6.93 0.83
N ASP A 436 -15.31 7.97 1.52
CA ASP A 436 -13.85 8.17 1.72
C ASP A 436 -13.38 7.98 3.18
N GLU A 437 -14.11 7.19 3.98
CA GLU A 437 -13.63 6.74 5.31
C GLU A 437 -12.44 5.76 5.25
N ASN A 438 -11.93 5.45 4.04
CA ASN A 438 -10.86 4.48 3.78
C ASN A 438 -9.74 5.05 2.87
N PHE A 439 -9.46 6.36 2.92
CA PHE A 439 -8.32 6.93 2.21
C PHE A 439 -7.00 6.23 2.63
N GLU A 440 -6.28 5.64 1.67
CA GLU A 440 -4.98 4.97 1.90
C GLU A 440 -3.97 5.38 0.82
N ASP A 441 -2.95 6.16 1.18
CA ASP A 441 -1.80 6.47 0.31
C ASP A 441 -0.87 5.24 0.29
N LYS A 442 -1.16 4.29 -0.61
CA LYS A 442 -0.44 3.02 -0.74
C LYS A 442 1.00 3.20 -1.23
N ASN A 443 1.25 4.22 -2.06
CA ASN A 443 2.59 4.63 -2.46
C ASN A 443 3.45 5.05 -1.24
N ARG A 444 2.85 5.70 -0.25
CA ARG A 444 3.51 6.01 1.03
C ARG A 444 3.70 4.78 1.90
N LYS A 445 2.72 3.88 1.96
CA LYS A 445 2.83 2.60 2.69
C LYS A 445 3.99 1.75 2.20
N VAL A 446 4.18 1.65 0.89
CA VAL A 446 5.32 0.96 0.27
C VAL A 446 6.64 1.63 0.66
N ARG A 447 6.74 2.96 0.55
CA ARG A 447 7.95 3.71 0.92
C ARG A 447 8.33 3.56 2.39
N ARG A 448 7.36 3.48 3.31
CA ARG A 448 7.59 3.27 4.75
C ARG A 448 8.15 1.90 5.10
N ARG A 449 8.01 0.91 4.21
CA ARG A 449 8.53 -0.46 4.42
C ARG A 449 9.96 -0.67 3.92
N LEU A 450 10.57 0.34 3.30
CA LEU A 450 11.96 0.30 2.87
C LEU A 450 12.92 0.52 4.04
N GLU A 451 14.15 -0.01 3.96
CA GLU A 451 15.18 0.32 4.95
C GLU A 451 15.46 1.83 4.93
N HIS A 452 15.78 2.38 6.11
CA HIS A 452 16.01 3.80 6.27
C HIS A 452 17.16 4.29 5.37
N GLY A 453 16.85 5.19 4.44
CA GLY A 453 17.84 5.77 3.50
C GLY A 453 17.96 5.05 2.15
N ASP A 454 17.31 3.89 1.97
CA ASP A 454 17.27 3.21 0.67
C ASP A 454 16.28 3.91 -0.30
N GLN A 455 16.54 3.79 -1.60
CA GLN A 455 15.77 4.45 -2.66
C GLN A 455 15.28 3.44 -3.69
N ILE A 456 14.01 3.56 -4.10
CA ILE A 456 13.43 2.74 -5.16
C ILE A 456 14.11 3.07 -6.50
N GLN A 457 14.64 2.07 -7.19
CA GLN A 457 15.16 2.23 -8.56
C GLN A 457 14.23 1.63 -9.61
N ALA A 458 13.53 0.55 -9.27
CA ALA A 458 12.50 -0.05 -10.10
C ALA A 458 11.53 -0.86 -9.26
N ALA A 459 10.29 -0.99 -9.74
CA ALA A 459 9.29 -1.87 -9.18
C ALA A 459 8.74 -2.78 -10.29
N PHE A 460 8.43 -4.03 -9.95
CA PHE A 460 7.93 -5.03 -10.89
C PHE A 460 6.79 -5.80 -10.26
N ASN A 461 5.66 -5.90 -10.96
CA ASN A 461 4.62 -6.84 -10.60
C ASN A 461 5.14 -8.28 -10.79
N ILE A 462 5.00 -9.09 -9.76
CA ILE A 462 5.45 -10.47 -9.71
C ILE A 462 4.35 -11.35 -9.11
N SER A 463 4.40 -12.65 -9.41
CA SER A 463 3.70 -13.66 -8.61
C SER A 463 4.73 -14.58 -7.95
N ARG A 464 4.78 -14.56 -6.63
CA ARG A 464 5.67 -15.43 -5.84
C ARG A 464 5.03 -16.80 -5.70
N VAL A 465 5.67 -17.83 -6.24
CA VAL A 465 5.18 -19.21 -6.17
C VAL A 465 5.53 -19.82 -4.82
N THR A 466 4.54 -20.37 -4.13
CA THR A 466 4.71 -21.12 -2.89
C THR A 466 3.81 -22.34 -2.85
N GLY A 467 4.41 -23.50 -3.05
CA GLY A 467 3.70 -24.75 -3.08
C GLY A 467 2.88 -24.87 -4.37
N LEU A 468 1.55 -24.77 -4.24
CA LEU A 468 0.61 -24.73 -5.36
C LEU A 468 -0.04 -23.36 -5.57
N GLU A 469 0.29 -22.40 -4.72
CA GLU A 469 -0.30 -21.07 -4.77
C GLU A 469 0.70 -20.09 -5.36
N ALA A 470 0.18 -19.15 -6.16
CA ALA A 470 0.91 -17.98 -6.59
C ALA A 470 0.40 -16.76 -5.80
N CYS A 471 1.29 -16.08 -5.10
CA CYS A 471 0.98 -14.88 -4.33
C CYS A 471 1.46 -13.65 -5.10
N GLU A 472 0.53 -12.90 -5.68
CA GLU A 472 0.84 -11.65 -6.38
C GLU A 472 1.37 -10.59 -5.42
N GLY A 473 2.30 -9.79 -5.93
CA GLY A 473 2.99 -8.80 -5.15
C GLY A 473 3.84 -7.86 -6.01
N LEU A 474 4.56 -7.00 -5.33
CA LEU A 474 5.52 -6.07 -5.91
C LEU A 474 6.93 -6.46 -5.47
N LEU A 475 7.83 -6.60 -6.45
CA LEU A 475 9.26 -6.74 -6.24
C LEU A 475 9.92 -5.39 -6.48
N ILE A 476 10.59 -4.85 -5.48
CA ILE A 476 11.25 -3.55 -5.54
C ILE A 476 12.76 -3.75 -5.56
N VAL A 477 13.38 -3.28 -6.64
CA VAL A 477 14.83 -3.18 -6.79
C VAL A 477 15.24 -1.83 -6.19
N GLY A 478 15.74 -1.86 -4.96
CA GLY A 478 16.27 -0.69 -4.26
C GLY A 478 17.71 -0.37 -4.66
N LYS A 479 18.24 0.71 -4.11
CA LYS A 479 19.63 1.09 -4.29
C LYS A 479 20.54 0.09 -3.57
N ASP A 480 20.21 -0.22 -2.32
CA ASP A 480 21.03 -1.01 -1.39
C ASP A 480 20.44 -2.40 -1.06
N ALA A 481 19.11 -2.55 -1.16
CA ALA A 481 18.42 -3.81 -0.91
C ALA A 481 17.34 -4.16 -1.96
N LEU A 482 16.94 -5.43 -1.96
CA LEU A 482 15.81 -5.99 -2.69
C LEU A 482 14.63 -6.20 -1.73
N TYR A 483 13.42 -5.80 -2.13
CA TYR A 483 12.21 -5.95 -1.31
C TYR A 483 11.14 -6.74 -2.03
N ILE A 484 10.43 -7.60 -1.29
CA ILE A 484 9.23 -8.30 -1.74
C ILE A 484 8.07 -7.82 -0.87
N MET A 485 6.99 -7.41 -1.51
CA MET A 485 5.75 -7.03 -0.83
C MET A 485 4.60 -7.86 -1.39
N ASP A 486 4.04 -8.74 -0.57
CA ASP A 486 2.91 -9.57 -0.97
C ASP A 486 1.60 -8.74 -0.95
N ASN A 487 0.63 -9.13 -1.78
CA ASN A 487 -0.72 -8.57 -1.84
C ASN A 487 -0.81 -7.07 -2.25
N VAL A 488 0.19 -6.58 -2.98
CA VAL A 488 0.18 -5.24 -3.62
C VAL A 488 0.46 -5.36 -5.12
N PHE A 489 -0.12 -4.46 -5.92
CA PHE A 489 0.01 -4.45 -7.37
C PHE A 489 0.14 -3.01 -7.88
N GLN A 490 1.00 -2.76 -8.87
CA GLN A 490 1.13 -1.47 -9.54
C GLN A 490 0.34 -1.47 -10.86
N CYS A 491 -0.70 -0.66 -10.96
CA CYS A 491 -1.50 -0.51 -12.18
C CYS A 491 -0.75 0.26 -13.28
N ALA A 492 -1.24 0.19 -14.52
CA ALA A 492 -0.64 0.89 -15.67
C ALA A 492 -0.60 2.42 -15.52
N ASN A 493 -1.52 3.00 -14.74
CA ASN A 493 -1.54 4.43 -14.40
C ASN A 493 -0.46 4.82 -13.36
N GLY A 494 0.26 3.86 -12.80
CA GLY A 494 1.31 4.05 -11.80
C GLY A 494 0.83 3.91 -10.35
N ASP A 495 -0.47 3.78 -10.11
CA ASP A 495 -1.03 3.64 -8.76
C ASP A 495 -0.78 2.25 -8.18
N ILE A 496 -0.45 2.21 -6.89
CA ILE A 496 -0.31 0.95 -6.17
C ILE A 496 -1.64 0.64 -5.49
N VAL A 497 -2.23 -0.50 -5.82
CA VAL A 497 -3.50 -0.98 -5.28
C VAL A 497 -3.32 -2.34 -4.61
N ASN A 498 -4.38 -2.83 -3.95
CA ASN A 498 -4.38 -4.22 -3.50
C ASN A 498 -4.61 -5.11 -4.72
N VAL A 499 -4.05 -6.33 -4.71
CA VAL A 499 -4.16 -7.26 -5.86
C VAL A 499 -5.62 -7.50 -6.29
N TRP A 500 -6.57 -7.59 -5.35
CA TRP A 500 -7.99 -7.80 -5.66
C TRP A 500 -8.70 -6.57 -6.26
N GLN A 501 -8.08 -5.39 -6.19
CA GLN A 501 -8.56 -4.15 -6.81
C GLN A 501 -7.93 -3.90 -8.18
N ALA A 502 -6.84 -4.60 -8.51
CA ALA A 502 -6.16 -4.43 -9.78
C ALA A 502 -7.03 -4.96 -10.95
N PRO A 503 -7.05 -4.25 -12.10
CA PRO A 503 -7.78 -4.69 -13.28
C PRO A 503 -7.41 -6.12 -13.68
N PRO A 504 -8.38 -7.03 -13.89
CA PRO A 504 -8.10 -8.44 -14.20
C PRO A 504 -7.26 -8.66 -15.48
N ASP A 505 -7.36 -7.72 -16.43
CA ASP A 505 -6.66 -7.68 -17.72
C ASP A 505 -5.19 -7.27 -17.60
N GLU A 506 -4.81 -6.50 -16.58
CA GLU A 506 -3.42 -6.15 -16.30
C GLU A 506 -2.66 -7.26 -15.53
N ARG A 507 -3.40 -8.21 -14.95
CA ARG A 507 -2.85 -9.30 -14.12
C ARG A 507 -2.48 -10.52 -14.96
N ASP A 508 -1.57 -11.33 -14.44
CA ASP A 508 -1.15 -12.57 -15.11
C ASP A 508 -2.31 -13.59 -15.15
N PRO A 509 -2.83 -13.96 -16.34
CA PRO A 509 -3.96 -14.89 -16.44
C PRO A 509 -3.62 -16.29 -15.91
N PHE A 510 -2.35 -16.72 -15.98
CA PHE A 510 -1.94 -18.05 -15.51
C PHE A 510 -1.90 -18.13 -13.98
N THR A 511 -1.50 -17.05 -13.32
CA THR A 511 -1.57 -16.92 -11.86
C THR A 511 -3.01 -17.00 -11.36
N GLN A 512 -3.96 -16.40 -12.09
CA GLN A 512 -5.39 -16.42 -11.75
C GLN A 512 -5.97 -17.84 -11.86
N VAL A 513 -5.56 -18.59 -12.89
CA VAL A 513 -5.97 -19.99 -13.08
C VAL A 513 -5.42 -20.89 -11.96
N VAL A 514 -4.15 -20.72 -11.58
CA VAL A 514 -3.48 -21.57 -10.57
C VAL A 514 -3.98 -21.32 -9.15
N THR A 515 -4.23 -20.06 -8.78
CA THR A 515 -4.58 -19.70 -7.40
C THR A 515 -6.02 -20.07 -7.03
N GLY A 516 -6.90 -20.24 -8.02
CA GLY A 516 -8.31 -20.61 -7.83
C GLY A 516 -9.18 -19.49 -7.25
N ALA A 517 -10.42 -19.36 -7.73
CA ALA A 517 -11.34 -18.28 -7.32
C ALA A 517 -11.65 -18.28 -5.81
N LYS A 518 -11.83 -19.45 -5.20
CA LYS A 518 -12.15 -19.60 -3.76
C LYS A 518 -11.02 -19.11 -2.84
N THR A 519 -9.77 -19.34 -3.22
CA THR A 519 -8.59 -18.88 -2.46
C THR A 519 -8.48 -17.35 -2.53
N LEU A 520 -8.79 -16.79 -3.70
CA LEU A 520 -8.82 -15.34 -3.91
C LEU A 520 -9.91 -14.68 -3.06
N GLU A 521 -11.11 -15.27 -3.01
CA GLU A 521 -12.22 -14.82 -2.14
C GLU A 521 -11.86 -14.92 -0.65
N LYS A 522 -11.21 -16.01 -0.22
CA LYS A 522 -10.75 -16.19 1.17
C LYS A 522 -9.74 -15.11 1.56
N ARG A 523 -8.81 -14.75 0.66
CA ARG A 523 -7.85 -13.66 0.88
C ARG A 523 -8.49 -12.27 0.86
N GLN A 524 -9.50 -12.04 0.01
CA GLN A 524 -10.31 -10.81 0.03
C GLN A 524 -11.02 -10.64 1.38
N ASN A 525 -11.56 -11.72 1.94
CA ASN A 525 -12.26 -11.73 3.22
C ASN A 525 -11.33 -11.66 4.44
N ALA A 526 -10.04 -11.97 4.29
CA ALA A 526 -9.05 -11.93 5.37
C ALA A 526 -8.61 -10.51 5.77
N GLY A 527 -9.02 -9.48 5.01
CA GLY A 527 -8.90 -8.06 5.36
C GLY A 527 -7.50 -7.61 5.81
N GLY A 528 -6.61 -7.27 4.88
CA GLY A 528 -5.32 -6.58 5.17
C GLY A 528 -4.30 -7.32 6.04
N ARG A 529 -4.63 -8.49 6.61
CA ARG A 529 -3.81 -9.22 7.60
C ARG A 529 -2.60 -9.96 7.01
N GLU A 530 -2.46 -10.03 5.69
CA GLU A 530 -1.43 -10.83 4.99
C GLU A 530 -0.47 -10.01 4.12
N GLN A 531 -0.30 -8.70 4.34
CA GLN A 531 0.75 -7.95 3.64
C GLN A 531 2.12 -8.18 4.31
N GLU A 532 2.71 -9.36 4.10
CA GLU A 532 4.10 -9.63 4.51
C GLU A 532 5.08 -8.90 3.57
N SER A 533 6.00 -8.13 4.15
CA SER A 533 7.14 -7.53 3.44
C SER A 533 8.44 -8.16 3.92
N ARG A 534 9.33 -8.44 2.97
CA ARG A 534 10.64 -9.05 3.22
C ARG A 534 11.70 -8.29 2.44
N HIS A 535 12.91 -8.20 2.98
CA HIS A 535 14.01 -7.53 2.31
C HIS A 535 15.35 -8.21 2.56
N TRP A 536 16.26 -8.05 1.61
CA TRP A 536 17.63 -8.56 1.68
C TRP A 536 18.57 -7.53 1.05
N ARG A 537 19.73 -7.31 1.66
CA ARG A 537 20.77 -6.48 1.03
C ARG A 537 21.33 -7.21 -0.18
N TRP A 538 21.81 -6.47 -1.18
CA TRP A 538 22.37 -7.09 -2.38
C TRP A 538 23.52 -8.06 -2.09
N GLN A 539 24.32 -7.79 -1.06
CA GLN A 539 25.40 -8.66 -0.60
C GLN A 539 24.94 -10.02 -0.03
N ASP A 540 23.65 -10.15 0.31
CA ASP A 540 23.06 -11.38 0.86
C ASP A 540 22.45 -12.25 -0.24
N VAL A 541 22.44 -11.78 -1.50
CA VAL A 541 22.06 -12.56 -2.68
C VAL A 541 23.24 -13.43 -3.11
N ILE A 542 23.05 -14.75 -3.15
CA ILE A 542 24.07 -15.73 -3.59
C ILE A 542 23.97 -16.00 -5.08
N SER A 543 22.75 -16.25 -5.58
CA SER A 543 22.53 -16.65 -6.98
C SER A 543 21.15 -16.20 -7.46
N ILE A 544 21.08 -15.86 -8.75
CA ILE A 544 19.86 -15.50 -9.46
C ILE A 544 19.80 -16.40 -10.69
N SER A 545 18.71 -17.16 -10.84
CA SER A 545 18.57 -18.13 -11.91
C SER A 545 17.27 -17.95 -12.67
N LYS A 546 17.33 -17.97 -14.00
CA LYS A 546 16.14 -18.09 -14.85
C LYS A 546 15.49 -19.46 -14.67
N ARG A 547 14.16 -19.48 -14.63
CA ARG A 547 13.33 -20.68 -14.43
C ARG A 547 12.12 -20.65 -15.36
N ARG A 548 11.46 -21.81 -15.47
CA ARG A 548 10.19 -21.94 -16.17
C ARG A 548 9.06 -22.15 -15.18
N PHE A 549 7.89 -21.63 -15.49
CA PHE A 549 6.66 -21.90 -14.75
C PHE A 549 5.58 -22.33 -15.75
N LEU A 550 4.95 -23.49 -15.53
CA LEU A 550 4.03 -24.11 -16.50
C LEU A 550 4.66 -24.21 -17.92
N PHE A 551 5.93 -24.59 -17.99
CA PHE A 551 6.78 -24.59 -19.20
C PHE A 551 7.06 -23.24 -19.89
N ARG A 552 6.49 -22.14 -19.41
CA ARG A 552 6.75 -20.78 -19.92
C ARG A 552 8.05 -20.23 -19.33
N ASP A 553 8.87 -19.57 -20.14
CA ASP A 553 10.13 -18.98 -19.72
C ASP A 553 9.94 -17.59 -19.11
N VAL A 554 9.24 -17.55 -17.97
CA VAL A 554 8.76 -16.31 -17.33
C VAL A 554 9.14 -16.20 -15.85
N ALA A 555 9.95 -17.13 -15.33
CA ALA A 555 10.26 -17.20 -13.90
C ALA A 555 11.72 -16.90 -13.57
N ILE A 556 11.96 -16.45 -12.34
CA ILE A 556 13.28 -16.24 -11.73
C ILE A 556 13.27 -16.81 -10.33
N GLU A 557 14.32 -17.52 -9.97
CA GLU A 557 14.57 -17.99 -8.61
C GLU A 557 15.80 -17.29 -8.03
N ILE A 558 15.65 -16.75 -6.82
CA ILE A 558 16.71 -16.04 -6.09
C ILE A 558 17.06 -16.82 -4.83
N PHE A 559 18.37 -16.99 -4.57
CA PHE A 559 18.91 -17.70 -3.42
C PHE A 559 19.69 -16.75 -2.51
N PHE A 560 19.50 -16.88 -1.20
CA PHE A 560 20.03 -15.96 -0.19
C PHE A 560 20.97 -16.65 0.81
N THR A 561 21.80 -15.85 1.50
CA THR A 561 22.75 -16.32 2.54
C THR A 561 22.07 -16.94 3.76
N ASP A 562 20.81 -16.59 4.01
CA ASP A 562 19.97 -17.15 5.08
C ASP A 562 19.49 -18.59 4.79
N GLY A 563 19.86 -19.15 3.64
CA GLY A 563 19.49 -20.49 3.17
C GLY A 563 18.11 -20.58 2.51
N ARG A 564 17.39 -19.47 2.35
CA ARG A 564 16.07 -19.45 1.70
C ARG A 564 16.20 -19.15 0.21
N SER A 565 15.19 -19.60 -0.54
CA SER A 565 15.03 -19.30 -1.96
C SER A 565 13.58 -18.88 -2.26
N TYR A 566 13.41 -18.07 -3.29
CA TYR A 566 12.10 -17.60 -3.71
C TYR A 566 11.99 -17.65 -5.24
N LEU A 567 10.91 -18.28 -5.72
CA LEU A 567 10.55 -18.35 -7.13
C LEU A 567 9.48 -17.30 -7.45
N PHE A 568 9.73 -16.49 -8.45
CA PHE A 568 8.82 -15.45 -8.94
C PHE A 568 8.50 -15.68 -10.41
N THR A 569 7.27 -15.38 -10.81
CA THR A 569 6.86 -15.31 -12.21
C THR A 569 6.52 -13.89 -12.58
N ASN A 570 6.75 -13.55 -13.85
CA ASN A 570 6.32 -12.31 -14.49
C ASN A 570 5.31 -12.62 -15.59
N ILE A 571 4.56 -11.61 -16.02
CA ILE A 571 3.53 -11.76 -17.05
C ILE A 571 4.10 -12.24 -18.40
N SER A 572 5.34 -11.86 -18.72
CA SER A 572 6.00 -12.19 -19.99
C SER A 572 7.51 -12.36 -19.85
N THR A 573 8.11 -13.06 -20.81
CA THR A 573 9.55 -13.30 -20.90
C THR A 573 10.35 -11.99 -21.00
N ALA A 574 9.82 -10.97 -21.68
CA ALA A 574 10.48 -9.67 -21.81
C ALA A 574 10.60 -8.93 -20.47
N VAL A 575 9.54 -8.96 -19.63
CA VAL A 575 9.57 -8.37 -18.29
C VAL A 575 10.54 -9.14 -17.38
N ARG A 576 10.50 -10.47 -17.46
CA ARG A 576 11.45 -11.36 -16.76
C ARG A 576 12.89 -11.01 -17.10
N ASP A 577 13.23 -10.90 -18.38
CA ASP A 577 14.59 -10.59 -18.83
C ASP A 577 15.06 -9.19 -18.38
N ASN A 578 14.16 -8.20 -18.40
CA ASN A 578 14.45 -6.86 -17.88
C ASN A 578 14.77 -6.90 -16.38
N LEU A 579 13.91 -7.55 -15.59
CA LEU A 579 14.10 -7.72 -14.15
C LEU A 579 15.42 -8.46 -13.85
N PHE A 580 15.67 -9.57 -14.55
CA PHE A 580 16.90 -10.35 -14.41
C PHE A 580 18.15 -9.49 -14.66
N ALA A 581 18.17 -8.72 -15.76
CA ALA A 581 19.29 -7.83 -16.07
C ALA A 581 19.50 -6.75 -15.00
N LYS A 582 18.42 -6.13 -14.49
CA LYS A 582 18.53 -5.13 -13.41
C LYS A 582 19.09 -5.73 -12.13
N MET A 583 18.67 -6.93 -11.75
CA MET A 583 19.18 -7.60 -10.54
C MET A 583 20.64 -8.03 -10.71
N LEU A 584 21.03 -8.54 -11.87
CA LEU A 584 22.42 -8.93 -12.14
C LEU A 584 23.38 -7.73 -12.08
N ASN A 585 22.94 -6.57 -12.58
CA ASN A 585 23.69 -5.31 -12.45
C ASN A 585 23.88 -4.86 -10.99
N LYS A 586 22.92 -5.20 -10.12
CA LYS A 586 22.96 -4.89 -8.69
C LYS A 586 23.76 -5.89 -7.86
N ALA A 587 23.80 -7.14 -8.29
CA ALA A 587 24.49 -8.22 -7.62
C ALA A 587 25.54 -8.88 -8.53
N PRO A 588 26.55 -8.15 -9.03
CA PRO A 588 27.53 -8.68 -9.98
C PRO A 588 28.38 -9.83 -9.39
N HIS A 589 28.49 -9.90 -8.06
CA HIS A 589 29.16 -10.99 -7.33
C HIS A 589 28.50 -12.36 -7.52
N THR A 590 27.24 -12.41 -7.97
CA THR A 590 26.51 -13.66 -8.25
C THR A 590 26.98 -14.37 -9.52
N SER A 591 27.99 -13.83 -10.21
CA SER A 591 28.57 -14.43 -11.42
C SER A 591 29.61 -15.52 -11.13
N ALA A 592 30.33 -15.44 -10.00
CA ALA A 592 31.37 -16.40 -9.65
C ALA A 592 31.56 -16.55 -8.12
N ALA A 593 31.85 -17.79 -7.68
CA ALA A 593 31.97 -18.13 -6.25
C ALA A 593 33.02 -17.29 -5.49
N HIS A 594 34.17 -17.00 -6.13
CA HIS A 594 35.23 -16.19 -5.54
C HIS A 594 34.89 -14.69 -5.44
N SER A 595 33.88 -14.25 -6.19
CA SER A 595 33.39 -12.87 -6.18
C SER A 595 32.34 -12.64 -5.09
N LEU A 596 31.85 -13.71 -4.44
CA LEU A 596 30.91 -13.58 -3.34
C LEU A 596 31.48 -12.71 -2.21
N PRO A 597 30.67 -11.82 -1.61
CA PRO A 597 31.10 -10.99 -0.48
C PRO A 597 31.57 -11.81 0.72
N ASN A 598 31.01 -13.01 0.91
CA ASN A 598 31.40 -13.93 1.97
C ASN A 598 31.90 -15.27 1.39
N PRO A 599 33.20 -15.58 1.53
CA PRO A 599 33.77 -16.84 1.05
C PRO A 599 33.15 -18.09 1.69
N GLU A 600 32.60 -17.96 2.90
CA GLU A 600 31.96 -19.06 3.62
C GLU A 600 30.66 -19.54 2.97
N ASP A 601 30.09 -18.76 2.05
CA ASP A 601 28.87 -19.11 1.32
C ASP A 601 29.18 -19.71 -0.07
N ALA A 602 30.46 -19.84 -0.43
CA ALA A 602 30.91 -20.39 -1.71
C ALA A 602 30.42 -21.82 -1.95
N TRP A 603 30.32 -22.64 -0.90
CA TRP A 603 29.79 -24.00 -1.02
C TRP A 603 28.32 -24.05 -1.46
N ARG A 604 27.52 -23.00 -1.15
CA ARG A 604 26.15 -22.84 -1.66
C ARG A 604 26.15 -22.40 -3.11
N PHE A 605 27.03 -21.48 -3.48
CA PHE A 605 27.13 -20.97 -4.86
C PHE A 605 27.42 -22.07 -5.88
N ASP A 606 28.40 -22.93 -5.60
CA ASP A 606 28.79 -24.01 -6.51
C ASP A 606 27.62 -24.94 -6.86
N MET A 607 26.61 -25.02 -6.00
CA MET A 607 25.38 -25.80 -6.21
C MET A 607 24.30 -25.11 -7.02
N LEU A 608 24.31 -23.78 -6.98
CA LEU A 608 23.21 -22.94 -7.46
C LEU A 608 23.53 -22.26 -8.79
N LYS A 609 24.76 -22.40 -9.28
CA LYS A 609 25.16 -21.81 -10.56
C LYS A 609 24.24 -22.31 -11.68
N GLY A 610 23.37 -21.42 -12.15
CA GLY A 610 22.48 -21.67 -13.28
C GLY A 610 23.29 -21.99 -14.52
N PHE A 611 22.92 -23.08 -15.18
CA PHE A 611 23.41 -23.39 -16.52
C PHE A 611 22.54 -22.61 -17.50
N GLU A 612 22.89 -21.35 -17.73
CA GLU A 612 22.24 -20.61 -18.81
C GLU A 612 22.60 -21.27 -20.14
N ASP A 613 21.56 -21.59 -20.92
CA ASP A 613 21.68 -21.87 -22.34
C ASP A 613 22.31 -20.64 -22.99
N SER A 614 23.62 -20.70 -23.23
CA SER A 614 24.25 -19.74 -24.12
C SER A 614 23.57 -19.87 -25.49
N PRO A 615 23.04 -18.79 -26.09
CA PRO A 615 22.43 -18.87 -27.41
C PRO A 615 23.46 -19.46 -28.38
N GLN A 616 23.05 -20.49 -29.12
CA GLN A 616 23.88 -21.14 -30.13
C GLN A 616 24.10 -20.21 -31.33
N GLY A 617 24.85 -19.13 -31.14
CA GLY A 617 25.42 -18.33 -32.20
C GLY A 617 26.64 -19.04 -32.80
N LEU A 618 26.83 -18.91 -34.11
CA LEU A 618 27.93 -19.57 -34.86
C LEU A 618 29.34 -19.30 -34.30
N GLY A 619 29.54 -18.21 -33.52
CA GLY A 619 30.80 -17.87 -32.88
C GLY A 619 31.08 -18.55 -31.53
N SER A 620 30.11 -19.19 -30.87
CA SER A 620 30.31 -19.78 -29.53
C SER A 620 30.95 -21.18 -29.59
N ARG A 621 30.81 -21.90 -30.71
CA ARG A 621 31.30 -23.28 -30.88
C ARG A 621 32.83 -23.44 -30.84
N LEU A 622 33.58 -22.38 -31.13
CA LEU A 622 35.05 -22.40 -31.06
C LEU A 622 35.59 -22.13 -29.64
N GLY A 623 34.86 -21.38 -28.80
CA GLY A 623 35.24 -21.09 -27.42
C GLY A 623 34.91 -22.22 -26.43
N THR A 624 33.91 -23.06 -26.74
CA THR A 624 33.48 -24.18 -25.88
C THR A 624 34.47 -25.36 -25.87
N LEU A 625 35.41 -25.43 -26.82
CA LEU A 625 36.38 -26.52 -26.90
C LEU A 625 37.55 -26.36 -25.92
N PHE A 626 37.82 -25.15 -25.42
CA PHE A 626 38.93 -24.86 -24.50
C PHE A 626 38.50 -24.54 -23.06
N ASN A 627 37.21 -24.24 -22.83
CA ASN A 627 36.63 -24.12 -21.49
C ASN A 627 35.76 -25.35 -21.18
N ALA A 628 36.24 -26.22 -20.29
CA ALA A 628 35.41 -27.30 -19.76
C ALA A 628 34.16 -26.69 -19.11
N SER A 629 32.96 -27.07 -19.57
CA SER A 629 31.70 -26.65 -18.96
C SER A 629 31.74 -26.95 -17.44
N PRO A 630 31.29 -26.03 -16.57
CA PRO A 630 31.25 -26.25 -15.11
C PRO A 630 30.54 -27.56 -14.70
N TRP A 631 29.59 -28.01 -15.50
CA TRP A 631 28.88 -29.29 -15.32
C TRP A 631 29.83 -30.48 -15.41
N THR A 632 30.73 -30.47 -16.40
CA THR A 632 31.72 -31.51 -16.60
C THR A 632 32.62 -31.67 -15.37
N SER A 633 32.82 -30.59 -14.60
CA SER A 633 33.53 -30.65 -13.32
C SER A 633 32.74 -31.41 -12.26
N ILE A 634 31.47 -31.04 -12.00
CA ILE A 634 30.63 -31.69 -10.97
C ILE A 634 30.40 -33.17 -11.30
N MET A 635 30.09 -33.49 -12.56
CA MET A 635 29.95 -34.88 -13.02
C MET A 635 31.22 -35.68 -12.76
N LYS A 636 32.41 -35.16 -13.12
CA LYS A 636 33.69 -35.83 -12.85
C LYS A 636 33.95 -36.04 -11.36
N ARG A 637 33.60 -35.06 -10.51
CA ARG A 637 33.74 -35.17 -9.05
C ARG A 637 32.82 -36.26 -8.48
N TRP A 638 31.59 -36.37 -8.96
CA TRP A 638 30.69 -37.48 -8.63
C TRP A 638 31.24 -38.81 -9.11
N GLN A 639 31.73 -38.90 -10.36
CA GLN A 639 32.35 -40.10 -10.90
C GLN A 639 33.53 -40.60 -10.05
N ARG A 640 34.36 -39.68 -9.52
CA ARG A 640 35.48 -39.97 -8.61
C ARG A 640 35.08 -40.22 -7.16
N GLY A 641 33.80 -40.04 -6.82
CA GLY A 641 33.29 -40.18 -5.46
C GLY A 641 33.63 -39.04 -4.50
N GLU A 642 34.05 -37.88 -5.00
CA GLU A 642 34.24 -36.65 -4.22
C GLU A 642 32.89 -35.97 -3.86
N ILE A 643 31.79 -36.47 -4.42
CA ILE A 643 30.42 -36.02 -4.23
C ILE A 643 29.53 -37.24 -4.05
N SER A 644 28.63 -37.19 -3.07
CA SER A 644 27.63 -38.23 -2.82
C SER A 644 26.56 -38.34 -3.91
N ASN A 645 25.94 -39.51 -4.07
CA ASN A 645 24.86 -39.75 -5.03
C ASN A 645 23.68 -38.81 -4.79
N PHE A 646 23.26 -38.63 -3.54
CA PHE A 646 22.17 -37.69 -3.22
C PHE A 646 22.51 -36.26 -3.63
N HIS A 647 23.73 -35.81 -3.33
CA HIS A 647 24.12 -34.44 -3.65
C HIS A 647 24.14 -34.22 -5.16
N TYR A 648 24.64 -35.20 -5.90
CA TYR A 648 24.61 -35.18 -7.35
C TYR A 648 23.19 -35.14 -7.91
N LEU A 649 22.27 -35.95 -7.37
CA LEU A 649 20.85 -35.92 -7.74
C LEU A 649 20.20 -34.56 -7.46
N MET A 650 20.52 -33.92 -6.34
CA MET A 650 20.04 -32.55 -6.06
C MET A 650 20.54 -31.54 -7.09
N VAL A 651 21.80 -31.66 -7.51
CA VAL A 651 22.38 -30.81 -8.56
C VAL A 651 21.68 -31.04 -9.91
N VAL A 652 21.51 -32.31 -10.34
CA VAL A 652 20.84 -32.65 -11.61
C VAL A 652 19.39 -32.17 -11.61
N ASN A 653 18.66 -32.32 -10.49
CA ASN A 653 17.33 -31.76 -10.32
C ASN A 653 17.32 -30.23 -10.51
N THR A 654 18.26 -29.52 -9.89
CA THR A 654 18.40 -28.07 -10.02
C THR A 654 18.68 -27.66 -11.47
N MET A 655 19.53 -28.40 -12.18
CA MET A 655 19.82 -28.20 -13.60
C MET A 655 18.58 -28.41 -14.48
N ALA A 656 17.75 -29.40 -14.13
CA ALA A 656 16.52 -29.70 -14.84
C ALA A 656 15.38 -28.71 -14.55
N GLY A 657 15.65 -27.63 -13.81
CA GLY A 657 14.69 -26.59 -13.43
C GLY A 657 13.82 -26.94 -12.23
N ARG A 658 14.10 -28.03 -11.51
CA ARG A 658 13.32 -28.46 -10.34
C ARG A 658 13.60 -27.57 -9.14
N THR A 659 12.54 -27.29 -8.38
CA THR A 659 12.59 -26.40 -7.21
C THR A 659 11.62 -26.86 -6.14
N PHE A 660 11.97 -26.60 -4.89
CA PHE A 660 11.09 -26.86 -3.75
C PHE A 660 10.00 -25.77 -3.58
N ASN A 661 10.05 -24.68 -4.35
CA ASN A 661 9.07 -23.60 -4.27
C ASN A 661 7.77 -23.91 -5.03
N ASP A 662 7.82 -24.82 -6.01
CA ASP A 662 6.70 -25.24 -6.85
C ASP A 662 6.51 -26.77 -6.74
N LEU A 663 5.37 -27.24 -6.19
CA LEU A 663 5.12 -28.68 -6.03
C LEU A 663 4.91 -29.41 -7.36
N THR A 664 4.55 -28.69 -8.43
CA THR A 664 4.40 -29.29 -9.76
C THR A 664 5.76 -29.57 -10.42
N GLN A 665 6.80 -28.89 -9.94
CA GLN A 665 8.19 -29.03 -10.37
C GLN A 665 9.14 -29.45 -9.24
N TYR A 666 8.64 -30.22 -8.27
CA TYR A 666 9.42 -30.66 -7.12
C TYR A 666 10.60 -31.56 -7.52
N PRO A 667 11.72 -31.58 -6.76
CA PRO A 667 12.83 -32.50 -7.01
C PRO A 667 12.38 -33.97 -6.96
N VAL A 668 12.87 -34.76 -7.91
CA VAL A 668 12.53 -36.18 -8.09
C VAL A 668 13.72 -37.05 -7.73
N PHE A 669 13.48 -38.08 -6.93
CA PHE A 669 14.46 -39.09 -6.53
C PHE A 669 13.97 -40.49 -6.90
N PRO A 670 14.88 -41.42 -7.20
CA PRO A 670 14.49 -42.79 -7.50
C PRO A 670 13.99 -43.50 -6.24
N TRP A 671 13.05 -44.43 -6.39
CA TRP A 671 13.00 -45.58 -5.48
C TRP A 671 14.38 -46.27 -5.47
N ILE A 672 14.84 -46.78 -4.33
CA ILE A 672 16.15 -47.47 -4.27
C ILE A 672 15.96 -48.92 -3.88
N LEU A 673 15.20 -49.14 -2.82
CA LEU A 673 14.93 -50.47 -2.29
C LEU A 673 13.71 -51.08 -2.99
N ALA A 674 13.73 -52.40 -3.11
CA ALA A 674 12.60 -53.25 -3.46
C ALA A 674 12.12 -54.09 -2.26
N ASP A 675 12.97 -54.26 -1.23
CA ASP A 675 12.64 -55.00 -0.01
C ASP A 675 12.14 -54.09 1.12
N TYR A 676 10.83 -54.18 1.36
CA TYR A 676 10.14 -53.52 2.46
C TYR A 676 9.51 -54.53 3.44
N THR A 677 9.94 -55.79 3.39
CA THR A 677 9.30 -56.90 4.11
C THR A 677 10.25 -57.65 5.04
N SER A 678 11.56 -57.66 4.76
CA SER A 678 12.52 -58.37 5.59
C SER A 678 12.74 -57.72 6.95
N GLU A 679 13.09 -58.55 7.94
CA GLU A 679 13.48 -58.13 9.29
C GLU A 679 14.79 -57.37 9.34
N ASP A 680 15.72 -57.68 8.44
CA ASP A 680 17.01 -57.02 8.32
C ASP A 680 17.26 -56.71 6.83
N LEU A 681 17.85 -55.54 6.57
CA LEU A 681 18.10 -55.06 5.22
C LEU A 681 19.52 -55.42 4.79
N ASP A 682 19.65 -56.36 3.85
CA ASP A 682 20.94 -56.77 3.27
C ASP A 682 21.26 -55.95 2.01
N LEU A 683 22.19 -55.01 2.13
CA LEU A 683 22.62 -54.14 1.02
C LEU A 683 23.64 -54.80 0.09
N GLU A 684 24.05 -56.04 0.36
CA GLU A 684 24.91 -56.83 -0.53
C GLU A 684 24.08 -57.72 -1.47
N ASP A 685 22.80 -57.97 -1.17
CA ASP A 685 21.89 -58.72 -2.05
C ASP A 685 21.32 -57.80 -3.14
N PRO A 686 21.60 -58.05 -4.44
CA PRO A 686 21.03 -57.26 -5.54
C PRO A 686 19.49 -57.24 -5.56
N ARG A 687 18.82 -58.27 -5.00
CA ARG A 687 17.35 -58.34 -4.93
C ARG A 687 16.74 -57.33 -3.97
N THR A 688 17.54 -56.80 -3.05
CA THR A 688 17.15 -55.73 -2.13
C THR A 688 16.87 -54.43 -2.88
N PHE A 689 17.47 -54.24 -4.05
CA PHE A 689 17.40 -53.01 -4.82
C PHE A 689 16.39 -53.12 -5.97
N ARG A 690 15.83 -51.98 -6.37
CA ARG A 690 15.09 -51.90 -7.62
C ARG A 690 16.03 -51.97 -8.83
N ASP A 691 15.47 -52.27 -9.99
CA ASP A 691 16.19 -52.16 -11.25
C ASP A 691 16.22 -50.69 -11.70
N LEU A 692 17.37 -50.01 -11.51
CA LEU A 692 17.56 -48.60 -11.88
C LEU A 692 17.55 -48.36 -13.40
N SER A 693 17.70 -49.40 -14.21
CA SER A 693 17.67 -49.31 -15.68
C SER A 693 16.27 -49.16 -16.27
N LYS A 694 15.24 -49.41 -15.44
CA LYS A 694 13.83 -49.46 -15.84
C LYS A 694 13.00 -48.39 -15.12
N PRO A 695 11.97 -47.82 -15.77
CA PRO A 695 10.97 -46.99 -15.10
C PRO A 695 10.10 -47.82 -14.14
N MET A 696 9.35 -47.15 -13.26
CA MET A 696 8.49 -47.80 -12.27
C MET A 696 7.45 -48.75 -12.88
N GLY A 697 6.89 -48.41 -14.04
CA GLY A 697 5.93 -49.26 -14.74
C GLY A 697 6.49 -50.58 -15.27
N ALA A 698 7.82 -50.68 -15.39
CA ALA A 698 8.53 -51.83 -15.94
C ALA A 698 9.29 -52.67 -14.90
N GLN A 699 9.12 -52.36 -13.59
CA GLN A 699 9.78 -53.13 -12.51
C GLN A 699 9.27 -54.58 -12.44
N THR A 700 7.98 -54.80 -12.72
CA THR A 700 7.35 -56.13 -12.68
C THR A 700 6.88 -56.58 -14.07
N PRO A 701 7.27 -57.78 -14.54
CA PRO A 701 6.91 -58.26 -15.88
C PRO A 701 5.40 -58.27 -16.17
N ASN A 702 4.57 -58.54 -15.17
CA ASN A 702 3.10 -58.63 -15.32
C ASN A 702 2.43 -57.32 -15.78
N ARG A 703 3.07 -56.16 -15.58
CA ARG A 703 2.51 -54.85 -15.98
C ARG A 703 2.94 -54.43 -17.39
N ILE A 704 4.08 -54.92 -17.87
CA ILE A 704 4.73 -54.47 -19.10
C ILE A 704 3.79 -54.57 -20.29
N GLN A 705 3.17 -55.74 -20.49
CA GLN A 705 2.29 -55.96 -21.64
C GLN A 705 1.14 -54.95 -21.67
N GLY A 706 0.55 -54.61 -20.52
CA GLY A 706 -0.54 -53.65 -20.45
C GLY A 706 -0.15 -52.24 -20.88
N PHE A 707 1.10 -51.82 -20.66
CA PHE A 707 1.59 -50.51 -21.11
C PHE A 707 1.93 -50.52 -22.59
N ILE A 708 2.46 -51.63 -23.11
CA ILE A 708 2.68 -51.83 -24.55
C ILE A 708 1.34 -51.77 -25.29
N ASP A 709 0.34 -52.53 -24.83
CA ASP A 709 -1.00 -52.55 -25.43
C ASP A 709 -1.64 -51.16 -25.44
N THR A 710 -1.45 -50.38 -24.37
CA THR A 710 -1.94 -48.99 -24.28
C THR A 710 -1.26 -48.09 -25.31
N PHE A 711 0.07 -48.19 -25.45
CA PHE A 711 0.84 -47.42 -26.42
C PHE A 711 0.41 -47.76 -27.85
N SER A 712 0.35 -49.05 -28.19
CA SER A 712 -0.05 -49.52 -29.53
C SER A 712 -1.49 -49.15 -29.87
N ALA A 713 -2.43 -49.26 -28.93
CA ALA A 713 -3.82 -48.87 -29.16
C ALA A 713 -3.96 -47.36 -29.47
N LEU A 714 -3.20 -46.49 -28.79
CA LEU A 714 -3.19 -45.05 -29.06
C LEU A 714 -2.60 -44.74 -30.45
N GLU A 715 -1.54 -45.46 -30.82
CA GLU A 715 -0.91 -45.35 -32.14
C GLU A 715 -1.87 -45.77 -33.26
N GLU A 716 -2.62 -46.87 -33.08
CA GLU A 716 -3.61 -47.36 -34.04
C GLU A 716 -4.76 -46.36 -34.29
N ILE A 717 -5.20 -45.61 -33.27
CA ILE A 717 -6.25 -44.58 -33.40
C ILE A 717 -5.71 -43.20 -33.80
N GLY A 718 -4.41 -43.07 -34.09
CA GLY A 718 -3.78 -41.83 -34.53
C GLY A 718 -3.66 -40.75 -33.44
N GLN A 719 -3.75 -41.12 -32.16
CA GLN A 719 -3.45 -40.20 -31.04
C GLN A 719 -1.95 -40.28 -30.68
N PRO A 720 -1.36 -39.23 -30.08
CA PRO A 720 0.02 -39.28 -29.59
C PRO A 720 0.18 -40.43 -28.57
N PRO A 721 0.94 -41.49 -28.90
CA PRO A 721 0.99 -42.67 -28.05
C PRO A 721 1.85 -42.44 -26.82
N PHE A 722 1.45 -43.03 -25.69
CA PHE A 722 2.17 -42.99 -24.43
C PHE A 722 2.02 -44.30 -23.68
N HIS A 723 2.99 -44.62 -22.83
CA HIS A 723 2.92 -45.74 -21.91
C HIS A 723 2.15 -45.36 -20.65
N TYR A 724 2.37 -44.14 -20.14
CA TYR A 724 1.81 -43.70 -18.86
C TYR A 724 0.93 -42.45 -18.99
N GLY A 725 -0.35 -42.59 -18.63
CA GLY A 725 -1.29 -41.45 -18.53
C GLY A 725 -1.11 -40.63 -17.24
N THR A 726 -0.38 -41.18 -16.25
CA THR A 726 -0.03 -40.51 -14.99
C THR A 726 1.47 -40.28 -14.92
N HIS A 727 1.90 -39.17 -14.33
CA HIS A 727 3.32 -38.84 -14.20
C HIS A 727 3.92 -39.37 -12.89
N TYR A 728 5.23 -39.66 -12.89
CA TYR A 728 5.94 -40.14 -11.70
C TYR A 728 6.14 -39.09 -10.61
N SER A 729 5.94 -37.81 -10.95
CA SER A 729 6.07 -36.67 -10.03
C SER A 729 4.96 -35.66 -10.31
N SER A 730 4.10 -35.45 -9.31
CA SER A 730 3.01 -34.46 -9.38
C SER A 730 2.82 -33.81 -8.01
N ALA A 731 2.14 -32.67 -7.99
CA ALA A 731 1.82 -31.99 -6.74
C ALA A 731 1.02 -32.87 -5.77
N MET A 732 0.14 -33.74 -6.29
CA MET A 732 -0.60 -34.71 -5.49
C MET A 732 0.32 -35.74 -4.85
N ILE A 733 1.31 -36.27 -5.59
CA ILE A 733 2.28 -37.24 -5.04
C ILE A 733 3.09 -36.60 -3.91
N VAL A 734 3.64 -35.40 -4.15
CA VAL A 734 4.50 -34.70 -3.17
C VAL A 734 3.71 -34.34 -1.91
N SER A 735 2.52 -33.74 -2.08
CA SER A 735 1.65 -33.37 -0.94
C SER A 735 1.11 -34.60 -0.20
N SER A 736 0.89 -35.72 -0.89
CA SER A 736 0.50 -37.00 -0.25
C SER A 736 1.61 -37.57 0.62
N TYR A 737 2.87 -37.59 0.15
CA TYR A 737 4.00 -38.00 0.97
C TYR A 737 4.17 -37.09 2.19
N LEU A 738 4.07 -35.78 1.99
CA LEU A 738 4.34 -34.77 3.02
C LEU A 738 3.09 -34.33 3.81
N ILE A 739 1.96 -35.02 3.68
CA ILE A 739 0.66 -34.64 4.27
C ILE A 739 0.69 -34.41 5.79
N ARG A 740 1.68 -34.95 6.49
CA ARG A 740 1.86 -34.79 7.94
C ARG A 740 2.56 -33.49 8.35
N LEU A 741 3.08 -32.73 7.39
CA LEU A 741 3.85 -31.51 7.61
C LEU A 741 3.21 -30.30 6.91
N PRO A 742 2.95 -29.19 7.63
CA PRO A 742 2.66 -27.90 7.01
C PRO A 742 3.88 -27.35 6.24
N PRO A 743 3.67 -26.65 5.11
CA PRO A 743 2.38 -26.28 4.52
C PRO A 743 1.76 -27.34 3.58
N PHE A 744 2.35 -28.54 3.48
CA PHE A 744 1.94 -29.55 2.50
C PHE A 744 0.57 -30.17 2.79
N VAL A 745 0.17 -30.23 4.07
CA VAL A 745 -1.20 -30.62 4.44
C VAL A 745 -2.23 -29.67 3.83
N GLN A 746 -1.96 -28.35 3.81
CA GLN A 746 -2.83 -27.37 3.16
C GLN A 746 -2.82 -27.55 1.65
N SER A 747 -1.64 -27.80 1.05
CA SER A 747 -1.54 -28.12 -0.38
C SER A 747 -2.31 -29.38 -0.76
N TYR A 748 -2.29 -30.42 0.08
CA TYR A 748 -3.06 -31.65 -0.15
C TYR A 748 -4.57 -31.38 -0.14
N LEU A 749 -5.05 -30.66 0.87
CA LEU A 749 -6.46 -30.26 0.98
C LEU A 749 -6.90 -29.40 -0.21
N LEU A 750 -6.04 -28.52 -0.71
CA LEU A 750 -6.33 -27.69 -1.89
C LEU A 750 -6.57 -28.56 -3.13
N VAL A 751 -5.75 -29.60 -3.36
CA VAL A 751 -5.91 -30.47 -4.54
C VAL A 751 -7.09 -31.44 -4.38
N GLN A 752 -7.42 -31.87 -3.16
CA GLN A 752 -8.54 -32.79 -2.87
C GLN A 752 -9.91 -32.12 -2.68
N GLY A 753 -9.96 -30.79 -2.51
CA GLY A 753 -11.21 -30.04 -2.31
C GLY A 753 -11.63 -29.87 -0.85
N ASP A 754 -10.72 -29.33 -0.02
CA ASP A 754 -10.91 -28.91 1.38
C ASP A 754 -11.27 -30.02 2.39
N SER A 755 -11.13 -31.29 2.02
CA SER A 755 -11.30 -32.43 2.92
C SER A 755 -10.21 -33.47 2.72
N PHE A 756 -9.91 -34.24 3.78
CA PHE A 756 -9.03 -35.39 3.63
C PHE A 756 -9.70 -36.45 2.78
N ASP A 757 -8.90 -37.13 1.96
CA ASP A 757 -9.39 -38.27 1.19
C ASP A 757 -9.71 -39.45 2.11
N HIS A 758 -10.31 -40.49 1.55
CA HIS A 758 -10.59 -41.74 2.23
C HIS A 758 -9.31 -42.30 2.84
N ALA A 759 -9.37 -42.71 4.10
CA ALA A 759 -8.22 -43.18 4.87
C ALA A 759 -7.41 -44.27 4.14
N ASP A 760 -8.07 -45.21 3.45
CA ASP A 760 -7.42 -46.28 2.68
C ASP A 760 -6.58 -45.78 1.49
N ARG A 761 -6.77 -44.53 1.02
CA ARG A 761 -6.01 -43.91 -0.08
C ARG A 761 -4.87 -43.00 0.38
N LEU A 762 -4.82 -42.69 1.68
CA LEU A 762 -3.78 -41.83 2.24
C LEU A 762 -2.43 -42.56 2.31
N PHE A 763 -1.33 -41.81 2.27
CA PHE A 763 0.01 -42.36 2.43
C PHE A 763 0.18 -42.89 3.86
N GLN A 764 0.12 -44.20 4.00
CA GLN A 764 0.02 -44.89 5.29
C GLN A 764 1.08 -45.98 5.50
N SER A 765 1.69 -46.51 4.45
CA SER A 765 2.71 -47.55 4.50
C SER A 765 3.67 -47.37 3.34
N VAL A 766 4.98 -47.47 3.62
CA VAL A 766 6.02 -47.40 2.58
C VAL A 766 5.97 -48.64 1.69
N GLY A 767 5.79 -49.83 2.29
CA GLY A 767 5.72 -51.09 1.55
C GLY A 767 4.50 -51.17 0.63
N ASP A 768 3.34 -50.69 1.08
CA ASP A 768 2.13 -50.62 0.24
C ASP A 768 2.32 -49.63 -0.92
N ALA A 769 2.96 -48.49 -0.66
CA ALA A 769 3.25 -47.49 -1.69
C ALA A 769 4.20 -48.05 -2.77
N TRP A 770 5.26 -48.75 -2.37
CA TRP A 770 6.15 -49.48 -3.29
C TRP A 770 5.35 -50.50 -4.11
N THR A 771 4.60 -51.39 -3.46
CA THR A 771 3.86 -52.47 -4.12
C THR A 771 2.82 -51.92 -5.10
N SER A 772 2.14 -50.83 -4.75
CA SER A 772 1.22 -50.12 -5.65
C SER A 772 1.96 -49.60 -6.89
N ALA A 773 3.07 -48.90 -6.69
CA ALA A 773 3.83 -48.23 -7.75
C ALA A 773 4.66 -49.18 -8.64
N SER A 774 5.10 -50.34 -8.13
CA SER A 774 5.95 -51.29 -8.85
C SER A 774 5.18 -52.51 -9.40
N CYS A 775 4.12 -52.98 -8.73
CA CYS A 775 3.49 -54.27 -9.03
C CYS A 775 1.99 -54.21 -9.37
N ASN A 776 1.18 -53.52 -8.56
CA ASN A 776 -0.27 -53.78 -8.55
C ASN A 776 -1.11 -52.79 -9.35
N ASN A 777 -0.77 -51.50 -9.35
CA ASN A 777 -1.63 -50.46 -9.89
C ASN A 777 -1.07 -49.88 -11.21
N LYS A 778 -1.79 -50.08 -12.33
CA LYS A 778 -1.38 -49.54 -13.65
C LYS A 778 -1.36 -48.00 -13.70
N THR A 779 -2.09 -47.30 -12.84
CA THR A 779 -2.12 -45.83 -12.80
C THR A 779 -1.18 -45.25 -11.73
N ASP A 780 -0.35 -46.08 -11.09
CA ASP A 780 0.63 -45.64 -10.10
C ASP A 780 2.04 -45.99 -10.59
N VAL A 781 2.79 -44.96 -10.94
CA VAL A 781 4.18 -45.04 -11.40
C VAL A 781 5.04 -44.00 -10.68
N ARG A 782 4.63 -43.60 -9.46
CA ARG A 782 5.29 -42.54 -8.70
C ARG A 782 6.73 -42.91 -8.34
N GLU A 783 7.60 -41.92 -8.45
CA GLU A 783 8.95 -41.95 -7.91
C GLU A 783 8.98 -41.30 -6.50
N LEU A 784 10.16 -41.21 -5.90
CA LEU A 784 10.36 -40.64 -4.57
C LEU A 784 10.74 -39.15 -4.63
N ILE A 785 10.81 -38.56 -3.43
CA ILE A 785 11.26 -37.20 -3.15
C ILE A 785 12.50 -37.22 -2.24
N PRO A 786 13.32 -36.15 -2.18
CA PRO A 786 14.54 -36.12 -1.37
C PRO A 786 14.32 -36.44 0.12
N GLU A 787 13.15 -36.13 0.66
CA GLU A 787 12.81 -36.28 2.08
C GLU A 787 12.92 -37.73 2.56
N PHE A 788 12.71 -38.73 1.69
CA PHE A 788 12.91 -40.16 2.00
C PHE A 788 14.36 -40.51 2.38
N PHE A 789 15.32 -39.59 2.17
CA PHE A 789 16.74 -39.79 2.43
C PHE A 789 17.33 -38.80 3.44
N CYS A 790 16.52 -37.90 4.00
CA CYS A 790 17.02 -36.90 4.94
C CYS A 790 16.05 -36.46 6.05
N LEU A 791 14.72 -36.57 5.88
CA LEU A 791 13.74 -35.99 6.80
C LEU A 791 12.89 -37.08 7.47
N PRO A 792 13.12 -37.46 8.74
CA PRO A 792 12.27 -38.47 9.39
C PRO A 792 10.85 -37.98 9.74
N GLU A 793 10.66 -36.67 9.88
CA GLU A 793 9.42 -36.10 10.43
C GLU A 793 8.21 -36.23 9.50
N PHE A 794 8.38 -36.40 8.19
CA PHE A 794 7.22 -36.61 7.29
C PHE A 794 6.53 -37.95 7.51
N LEU A 795 7.20 -38.90 8.18
CA LEU A 795 6.65 -40.22 8.52
C LEU A 795 5.86 -40.20 9.83
N THR A 796 5.94 -39.12 10.61
CA THR A 796 5.34 -39.02 11.95
C THR A 796 4.27 -37.94 11.99
N ASN A 797 3.10 -38.24 12.56
CA ASN A 797 2.02 -37.28 12.73
C ASN A 797 2.24 -36.40 13.97
N ILE A 798 3.29 -35.58 13.96
CA ILE A 798 3.70 -34.73 15.10
C ILE A 798 2.65 -33.67 15.49
N ASN A 799 1.76 -33.32 14.56
CA ASN A 799 0.73 -32.30 14.75
C ASN A 799 -0.64 -32.88 15.13
N GLY A 800 -0.78 -34.20 15.21
CA GLY A 800 -2.01 -34.87 15.62
C GLY A 800 -3.19 -34.66 14.67
N TYR A 801 -2.95 -34.63 13.35
CA TYR A 801 -4.03 -34.58 12.36
C TYR A 801 -4.90 -35.85 12.43
N ASP A 802 -6.21 -35.70 12.24
CA ASP A 802 -7.12 -36.84 12.12
C ASP A 802 -7.26 -37.24 10.65
N PHE A 803 -6.60 -38.34 10.29
CA PHE A 803 -6.65 -38.93 8.94
C PHE A 803 -7.75 -40.00 8.81
N GLY A 804 -8.59 -40.18 9.82
CA GLY A 804 -9.68 -41.16 9.82
C GLY A 804 -9.22 -42.61 10.02
N ARG A 805 -10.13 -43.54 9.69
CA ARG A 805 -9.96 -44.99 9.89
C ARG A 805 -10.18 -45.74 8.57
N ARG A 806 -9.35 -46.75 8.33
CA ARG A 806 -9.46 -47.65 7.18
C ARG A 806 -10.79 -48.40 7.21
N GLN A 807 -11.45 -48.50 6.07
CA GLN A 807 -12.66 -49.32 5.92
C GLN A 807 -12.32 -50.82 5.90
N SER A 808 -11.13 -51.16 5.40
CA SER A 808 -10.67 -52.54 5.25
C SER A 808 -10.48 -53.28 6.58
N ASN A 809 -9.95 -52.61 7.61
CA ASN A 809 -9.61 -53.24 8.90
C ASN A 809 -9.93 -52.37 10.14
N GLY A 810 -10.50 -51.17 9.98
CA GLY A 810 -10.81 -50.25 11.09
C GLY A 810 -9.60 -49.54 11.72
N ALA A 811 -8.38 -49.81 11.23
CA ALA A 811 -7.15 -49.22 11.76
C ALA A 811 -7.13 -47.70 11.53
N GLN A 812 -6.69 -46.95 12.52
CA GLN A 812 -6.54 -45.50 12.41
C GLN A 812 -5.30 -45.17 11.58
N VAL A 813 -5.44 -44.24 10.64
CA VAL A 813 -4.29 -43.69 9.90
C VAL A 813 -3.63 -42.64 10.79
N ASN A 814 -2.36 -42.84 11.12
CA ASN A 814 -1.59 -41.94 11.99
C ASN A 814 -0.15 -41.79 11.49
N ASN A 815 0.84 -42.37 12.16
CA ASN A 815 2.20 -42.49 11.63
C ASN A 815 2.23 -43.42 10.41
N VAL A 816 3.22 -43.24 9.54
CA VAL A 816 3.46 -44.14 8.41
C VAL A 816 4.02 -45.46 8.93
N GLU A 817 3.44 -46.56 8.46
CA GLU A 817 3.93 -47.90 8.70
C GLU A 817 5.27 -48.12 7.98
N LEU A 818 6.28 -48.46 8.76
CA LEU A 818 7.66 -48.64 8.30
C LEU A 818 7.96 -50.12 8.07
N PRO A 819 8.89 -50.45 7.17
CA PRO A 819 9.33 -51.83 6.98
C PRO A 819 9.97 -52.40 8.26
N PRO A 820 9.93 -53.74 8.49
CA PRO A 820 10.40 -54.34 9.74
C PRO A 820 11.86 -54.03 10.07
N TRP A 821 12.73 -53.95 9.06
CA TRP A 821 14.14 -53.56 9.22
C TRP A 821 14.37 -52.16 9.80
N ALA A 822 13.39 -51.26 9.74
CA ALA A 822 13.46 -49.95 10.38
C ALA A 822 13.16 -49.98 11.89
N LYS A 823 12.71 -51.12 12.42
CA LYS A 823 12.39 -51.35 13.85
C LYS A 823 11.46 -50.29 14.45
N GLY A 824 10.57 -49.71 13.63
CA GLY A 824 9.62 -48.68 14.03
C GLY A 824 10.20 -47.29 14.26
N ASP A 825 11.49 -47.05 14.01
CA ASP A 825 12.12 -45.73 14.14
C ASP A 825 12.29 -45.06 12.75
N PRO A 826 11.57 -43.95 12.47
CA PRO A 826 11.75 -43.16 11.25
C PRO A 826 13.21 -42.74 10.97
N LYS A 827 14.02 -42.53 12.01
CA LYS A 827 15.44 -42.15 11.85
C LYS A 827 16.27 -43.30 11.32
N ILE A 828 16.01 -44.53 11.79
CA ILE A 828 16.66 -45.74 11.25
C ILE A 828 16.24 -45.93 9.80
N PHE A 829 14.95 -45.73 9.48
CA PHE A 829 14.45 -45.76 8.12
C PHE A 829 15.23 -44.81 7.20
N ILE A 830 15.31 -43.52 7.54
CA ILE A 830 16.03 -42.51 6.75
C ILE A 830 17.52 -42.86 6.63
N SER A 831 18.16 -43.26 7.72
CA SER A 831 19.59 -43.63 7.72
C SER A 831 19.87 -44.80 6.77
N LYS A 832 19.05 -45.85 6.81
CA LYS A 832 19.20 -47.03 5.95
C LYS A 832 18.85 -46.73 4.50
N HIS A 833 17.83 -45.92 4.25
CA HIS A 833 17.49 -45.47 2.90
C HIS A 833 18.62 -44.63 2.28
N ARG A 834 19.26 -43.78 3.10
CA ARG A 834 20.43 -43.01 2.67
C ARG A 834 21.65 -43.90 2.44
N GLU A 835 21.92 -44.86 3.32
CA GLU A 835 22.98 -45.85 3.14
C GLU A 835 22.79 -46.64 1.84
N ALA A 836 21.56 -47.07 1.54
CA ALA A 836 21.22 -47.76 0.30
C ALA A 836 21.46 -46.90 -0.94
N LEU A 837 21.08 -45.62 -0.93
CA LEU A 837 21.34 -44.68 -2.03
C LEU A 837 22.83 -44.50 -2.31
N GLU A 838 23.66 -44.55 -1.27
CA GLU A 838 25.11 -44.35 -1.37
C GLU A 838 25.87 -45.68 -1.53
N SER A 839 25.16 -46.81 -1.58
CA SER A 839 25.75 -48.15 -1.74
C SER A 839 26.52 -48.31 -3.06
N PRO A 840 27.45 -49.28 -3.13
CA PRO A 840 28.15 -49.61 -4.37
C PRO A 840 27.19 -49.97 -5.51
N TYR A 841 26.17 -50.81 -5.23
CA TYR A 841 25.18 -51.22 -6.23
C TYR A 841 24.49 -50.02 -6.89
N VAL A 842 24.00 -49.07 -6.09
CA VAL A 842 23.33 -47.88 -6.63
C VAL A 842 24.33 -46.97 -7.35
N SER A 843 25.51 -46.77 -6.78
CA SER A 843 26.56 -45.95 -7.39
C SER A 843 26.94 -46.40 -8.79
N GLU A 844 26.99 -47.71 -9.02
CA GLU A 844 27.28 -48.30 -10.33
C GLU A 844 26.13 -48.15 -11.32
N ASN A 845 24.88 -48.14 -10.86
CA ASN A 845 23.70 -48.24 -11.72
C ASN A 845 22.88 -46.94 -11.83
N LEU A 846 23.13 -45.92 -11.00
CA LEU A 846 22.33 -44.69 -10.92
C LEU A 846 22.31 -43.89 -12.22
N HIS A 847 23.40 -43.91 -12.98
CA HIS A 847 23.49 -43.25 -14.29
C HIS A 847 22.38 -43.70 -15.26
N GLN A 848 21.93 -44.96 -15.18
CA GLN A 848 20.87 -45.49 -16.04
C GLN A 848 19.49 -44.91 -15.69
N TRP A 849 19.23 -44.64 -14.41
CA TRP A 849 18.00 -43.95 -14.02
C TRP A 849 18.05 -42.46 -14.39
N ILE A 850 19.23 -41.82 -14.26
CA ILE A 850 19.43 -40.47 -14.73
C ILE A 850 19.13 -40.38 -16.24
N ASP A 851 19.49 -41.39 -17.03
CA ASP A 851 19.16 -41.45 -18.45
C ASP A 851 17.64 -41.50 -18.72
N LEU A 852 16.86 -42.17 -17.87
CA LEU A 852 15.39 -42.21 -17.98
C LEU A 852 14.74 -40.87 -17.63
N VAL A 853 15.20 -40.22 -16.57
CA VAL A 853 14.51 -39.04 -16.01
C VAL A 853 15.05 -37.72 -16.57
N PHE A 854 16.35 -37.61 -16.79
CA PHE A 854 17.03 -36.36 -17.20
C PHE A 854 17.86 -36.51 -18.49
N GLY A 855 18.08 -37.74 -18.96
CA GLY A 855 19.00 -38.02 -20.07
C GLY A 855 18.32 -38.47 -21.36
N PHE A 856 19.07 -39.21 -22.18
CA PHE A 856 18.68 -39.49 -23.57
C PHE A 856 17.50 -40.46 -23.70
N LYS A 857 17.18 -41.25 -22.67
CA LYS A 857 16.02 -42.16 -22.64
C LYS A 857 14.72 -41.48 -22.18
N GLN A 858 14.73 -40.16 -21.95
CA GLN A 858 13.53 -39.41 -21.56
C GLN A 858 12.54 -39.22 -22.73
N ARG A 859 13.05 -39.14 -23.97
CA ARG A 859 12.27 -38.85 -25.19
C ARG A 859 12.78 -39.65 -26.40
N GLY A 860 12.00 -39.66 -27.48
CA GLY A 860 12.36 -40.29 -28.76
C GLY A 860 12.31 -41.82 -28.73
N GLU A 861 12.94 -42.47 -29.72
CA GLU A 861 12.95 -43.93 -29.87
C GLU A 861 13.52 -44.64 -28.63
N ALA A 862 14.58 -44.08 -28.04
CA ALA A 862 15.18 -44.62 -26.80
C ALA A 862 14.17 -44.66 -25.63
N ALA A 863 13.24 -43.72 -25.55
CA ALA A 863 12.18 -43.75 -24.55
C ALA A 863 11.14 -44.83 -24.85
N VAL A 864 10.81 -45.07 -26.13
CA VAL A 864 9.88 -46.12 -26.54
C VAL A 864 10.45 -47.50 -26.21
N GLU A 865 11.72 -47.75 -26.58
CA GLU A 865 12.42 -49.00 -26.32
C GLU A 865 12.53 -49.33 -24.82
N ASN A 866 12.55 -48.31 -23.96
CA ASN A 866 12.67 -48.46 -22.50
C ASN A 866 11.33 -48.26 -21.76
N LEU A 867 10.19 -48.26 -22.47
CA LEU A 867 8.84 -48.07 -21.91
C LEU A 867 8.73 -46.81 -21.05
N ASN A 868 9.30 -45.69 -21.49
CA ASN A 868 9.48 -44.46 -20.71
C ASN A 868 8.81 -43.23 -21.34
N VAL A 869 7.68 -43.45 -22.02
CA VAL A 869 6.91 -42.37 -22.69
C VAL A 869 5.71 -41.99 -21.84
N PHE A 870 5.68 -40.75 -21.37
CA PHE A 870 4.56 -40.19 -20.61
C PHE A 870 3.58 -39.47 -21.54
N HIS A 871 2.43 -39.08 -20.99
CA HIS A 871 1.44 -38.27 -21.70
C HIS A 871 2.09 -37.01 -22.31
N ASN A 872 1.78 -36.68 -23.56
CA ASN A 872 2.45 -35.60 -24.30
C ASN A 872 2.44 -34.24 -23.57
N LEU A 873 1.35 -33.88 -22.88
CA LEU A 873 1.21 -32.64 -22.10
C LEU A 873 2.19 -32.54 -20.90
N SER A 874 2.81 -33.63 -20.45
CA SER A 874 3.83 -33.56 -19.41
C SER A 874 5.17 -33.04 -19.92
N TYR A 875 5.36 -32.98 -21.24
CA TYR A 875 6.61 -32.56 -21.87
C TYR A 875 6.54 -31.09 -22.33
N ALA A 876 7.57 -30.32 -21.98
CA ALA A 876 7.76 -28.99 -22.54
C ALA A 876 7.81 -29.05 -24.09
N GLY A 877 7.12 -28.09 -24.73
CA GLY A 877 7.04 -27.94 -26.19
C GLY A 877 5.82 -28.58 -26.85
N SER A 878 5.03 -29.39 -26.13
CA SER A 878 3.84 -30.05 -26.68
C SER A 878 2.66 -29.09 -26.90
N VAL A 879 2.51 -28.10 -26.02
CA VAL A 879 1.51 -27.03 -26.09
C VAL A 879 2.19 -25.72 -25.70
N ASP A 880 2.06 -24.70 -26.55
CA ASP A 880 2.48 -23.34 -26.23
C ASP A 880 1.29 -22.57 -25.64
N LEU A 881 1.28 -22.44 -24.31
CA LEU A 881 0.22 -21.77 -23.58
C LEU A 881 0.01 -20.31 -23.99
N ASP A 882 1.07 -19.62 -24.44
CA ASP A 882 1.00 -18.22 -24.85
C ASP A 882 0.38 -18.06 -26.26
N GLN A 883 0.36 -19.12 -27.07
CA GLN A 883 -0.26 -19.11 -28.42
C GLN A 883 -1.75 -19.49 -28.42
N ILE A 884 -2.27 -20.06 -27.33
CA ILE A 884 -3.71 -20.40 -27.23
C ILE A 884 -4.51 -19.10 -27.12
N THR A 885 -5.38 -18.82 -28.09
CA THR A 885 -6.21 -17.59 -28.11
C THR A 885 -7.44 -17.69 -27.21
N ASP A 886 -8.09 -18.85 -27.15
CA ASP A 886 -9.26 -19.08 -26.31
C ASP A 886 -8.89 -19.12 -24.81
N SER A 887 -9.54 -18.29 -24.01
CA SER A 887 -9.22 -18.15 -22.58
C SER A 887 -9.58 -19.40 -21.78
N ASN A 888 -10.65 -20.09 -22.18
CA ASN A 888 -11.10 -21.32 -21.50
C ASN A 888 -10.18 -22.49 -21.82
N GLU A 889 -9.83 -22.72 -23.10
CA GLU A 889 -8.85 -23.72 -23.51
C GLU A 889 -7.48 -23.49 -22.86
N ARG A 890 -7.05 -22.23 -22.75
CA ARG A 890 -5.80 -21.86 -22.07
C ARG A 890 -5.86 -22.22 -20.59
N ALA A 891 -6.96 -21.88 -19.90
CA ALA A 891 -7.15 -22.19 -18.49
C ALA A 891 -7.19 -23.71 -18.23
N ILE A 892 -7.89 -24.46 -19.10
CA ILE A 892 -7.94 -25.93 -19.03
C ILE A 892 -6.54 -26.53 -19.21
N SER A 893 -5.82 -26.10 -20.25
CA SER A 893 -4.48 -26.60 -20.56
C SER A 893 -3.47 -26.29 -19.43
N ALA A 894 -3.51 -25.07 -18.90
CA ALA A 894 -2.69 -24.67 -17.74
C ALA A 894 -3.04 -25.49 -16.49
N GLY A 895 -4.34 -25.71 -16.22
CA GLY A 895 -4.81 -26.54 -15.12
C GLY A 895 -4.37 -28.01 -15.24
N VAL A 896 -4.37 -28.57 -16.45
CA VAL A 896 -3.86 -29.93 -16.71
C VAL A 896 -2.36 -30.01 -16.44
N ILE A 897 -1.55 -29.09 -16.98
CA ILE A 897 -0.10 -29.07 -16.74
C ILE A 897 0.22 -28.92 -15.24
N HIS A 898 -0.56 -28.08 -14.54
CA HIS A 898 -0.39 -27.85 -13.11
C HIS A 898 -0.69 -29.12 -12.27
N ASN A 899 -1.74 -29.87 -12.62
CA ASN A 899 -2.22 -30.98 -11.77
C ASN A 899 -1.65 -32.37 -12.16
N PHE A 900 -1.34 -32.60 -13.44
CA PHE A 900 -0.95 -33.93 -13.94
C PHE A 900 0.56 -34.21 -13.86
N GLY A 901 1.37 -33.20 -13.51
CA GLY A 901 2.81 -33.32 -13.32
C GLY A 901 3.62 -32.94 -14.56
N GLN A 902 4.79 -32.36 -14.33
CA GLN A 902 5.68 -31.85 -15.37
C GLN A 902 6.92 -32.73 -15.46
N THR A 903 7.31 -33.17 -16.66
CA THR A 903 8.56 -33.89 -16.92
C THR A 903 9.73 -32.91 -16.83
N PRO A 904 10.87 -33.26 -16.18
CA PRO A 904 11.99 -32.34 -16.01
C PRO A 904 12.58 -31.95 -17.37
N HIS A 905 13.28 -30.83 -17.42
CA HIS A 905 14.07 -30.51 -18.61
C HIS A 905 15.12 -31.62 -18.88
N GLN A 906 15.27 -32.00 -20.15
CA GLN A 906 16.25 -33.02 -20.56
C GLN A 906 17.65 -32.40 -20.54
N VAL A 907 18.42 -32.72 -19.50
CA VAL A 907 19.75 -32.16 -19.28
C VAL A 907 20.81 -32.85 -20.16
N PHE A 908 20.65 -34.16 -20.43
CA PHE A 908 21.65 -34.94 -21.16
C PHE A 908 21.09 -35.54 -22.44
N GLN A 909 21.81 -35.35 -23.54
CA GLN A 909 21.45 -35.88 -24.86
C GLN A 909 22.23 -37.16 -25.22
N LYS A 910 23.21 -37.54 -24.40
CA LYS A 910 24.06 -38.73 -24.56
C LYS A 910 23.91 -39.62 -23.32
N PRO A 911 24.27 -40.91 -23.40
CA PRO A 911 24.31 -41.79 -22.24
C PRO A 911 25.11 -41.18 -21.10
N HIS A 912 24.51 -41.17 -19.91
CA HIS A 912 25.14 -40.66 -18.72
C HIS A 912 26.30 -41.57 -18.32
N PRO A 913 27.50 -41.02 -18.07
CA PRO A 913 28.63 -41.89 -17.75
C PRO A 913 28.43 -42.54 -16.37
N PRO A 914 28.88 -43.80 -16.20
CA PRO A 914 28.86 -44.48 -14.91
C PRO A 914 29.85 -43.85 -13.93
N ARG A 915 29.64 -44.11 -12.63
CA ARG A 915 30.58 -43.76 -11.57
C ARG A 915 31.82 -44.65 -11.67
N GLU A 916 33.02 -44.08 -11.49
CA GLU A 916 34.26 -44.85 -11.57
C GLU A 916 34.39 -45.71 -10.31
N GLN A 917 34.67 -47.01 -10.47
CA GLN A 917 35.04 -47.88 -9.35
C GLN A 917 36.48 -47.56 -8.91
N LEU A 918 36.66 -46.52 -8.11
CA LEU A 918 37.91 -46.31 -7.37
C LEU A 918 37.58 -45.94 -5.93
N LYS A 919 38.10 -46.74 -4.99
CA LYS A 919 38.33 -46.29 -3.61
C LYS A 919 39.01 -44.93 -3.70
N SER A 920 38.44 -43.91 -3.05
CA SER A 920 39.01 -42.56 -2.98
C SER A 920 40.53 -42.67 -2.90
N SER A 921 41.25 -42.09 -3.86
CA SER A 921 42.71 -42.15 -3.89
C SER A 921 43.34 -41.50 -2.64
N VAL A 922 42.56 -40.67 -1.95
CA VAL A 922 42.92 -40.00 -0.70
C VAL A 922 42.36 -40.80 0.48
N LYS A 923 43.22 -41.24 1.39
CA LYS A 923 42.83 -41.79 2.70
C LYS A 923 42.04 -40.70 3.45
N ARG A 924 40.84 -41.03 3.93
CA ARG A 924 39.97 -40.11 4.67
C ARG A 924 39.83 -40.56 6.12
N LEU A 925 39.54 -39.62 7.01
CA LEU A 925 39.44 -39.89 8.44
C LEU A 925 38.34 -40.90 8.80
N ASP A 926 37.20 -40.91 8.08
CA ASP A 926 36.08 -41.83 8.29
C ASP A 926 36.46 -43.31 8.16
N THR A 927 37.38 -43.63 7.25
CA THR A 927 37.74 -45.00 6.87
C THR A 927 39.13 -45.40 7.35
N ALA A 928 40.05 -44.43 7.46
CA ALA A 928 41.46 -44.68 7.78
C ALA A 928 41.81 -44.36 9.25
N ILE A 929 40.82 -44.32 10.15
CA ILE A 929 41.02 -43.93 11.56
C ILE A 929 42.12 -44.73 12.26
N PHE A 930 42.24 -46.04 11.97
CA PHE A 930 43.26 -46.93 12.53
C PHE A 930 44.68 -46.64 12.03
N SER A 931 44.84 -45.85 10.96
CA SER A 931 46.13 -45.46 10.40
C SER A 931 46.70 -44.17 11.01
N LEU A 932 45.97 -43.47 11.89
CA LEU A 932 46.51 -42.27 12.53
C LEU A 932 47.70 -42.60 13.44
N SER A 933 48.70 -41.75 13.39
CA SER A 933 49.88 -41.74 14.25
C SER A 933 50.15 -40.31 14.71
N CYS A 934 50.69 -40.15 15.92
CA CYS A 934 51.12 -38.87 16.47
C CYS A 934 52.64 -38.84 16.58
N LEU A 935 53.24 -37.69 16.29
CA LEU A 935 54.66 -37.47 16.60
C LEU A 935 54.86 -37.27 18.10
N PRO A 936 56.05 -37.58 18.65
CA PRO A 936 56.30 -37.46 20.09
C PRO A 936 56.23 -36.02 20.62
N ASN A 937 56.63 -35.04 19.79
CA ASN A 937 56.68 -33.64 20.19
C ASN A 937 55.38 -32.93 19.77
N PRO A 938 54.83 -32.04 20.62
CA PRO A 938 53.71 -31.21 20.24
C PRO A 938 54.08 -30.27 19.09
N LEU A 939 53.09 -29.98 18.24
CA LEU A 939 53.19 -29.02 17.13
C LEU A 939 53.31 -27.57 17.65
N LEU A 940 52.66 -27.28 18.77
CA LEU A 940 52.65 -25.97 19.43
C LEU A 940 52.57 -26.16 20.94
N GLU A 941 53.30 -25.33 21.69
CA GLU A 941 53.17 -25.20 23.15
C GLU A 941 52.92 -23.72 23.50
N SER A 942 51.74 -23.40 24.02
CA SER A 942 51.37 -22.04 24.46
C SER A 942 51.50 -21.84 25.97
N HIS A 943 51.55 -22.92 26.76
CA HIS A 943 51.44 -22.90 28.23
C HIS A 943 50.14 -22.26 28.76
N GLU A 944 49.13 -22.15 27.91
CA GLU A 944 47.78 -21.71 28.23
C GLU A 944 46.78 -22.71 27.64
N ARG A 945 45.73 -23.05 28.39
CA ARG A 945 44.65 -23.95 27.97
C ARG A 945 44.22 -23.69 26.52
N VAL A 946 44.21 -24.74 25.70
CA VAL A 946 43.70 -24.65 24.32
C VAL A 946 42.18 -24.72 24.32
N SER A 947 41.48 -23.66 23.89
CA SER A 947 40.01 -23.63 23.81
C SER A 947 39.48 -23.89 22.40
N SER A 948 40.22 -23.45 21.38
CA SER A 948 39.79 -23.52 19.98
C SER A 948 40.98 -23.76 19.05
N LEU A 949 40.77 -24.65 18.08
CA LEU A 949 41.71 -24.98 17.01
C LEU A 949 41.01 -24.85 15.66
N ILE A 950 41.44 -23.88 14.86
CA ILE A 950 40.87 -23.59 13.54
C ILE A 950 41.98 -23.65 12.51
N TYR A 951 41.91 -24.60 11.58
CA TYR A 951 42.79 -24.59 10.42
C TYR A 951 42.23 -23.63 9.36
N ALA A 952 43.00 -22.59 9.00
CA ALA A 952 42.62 -21.60 8.00
C ALA A 952 43.25 -21.97 6.63
N PRO A 953 42.50 -22.59 5.70
CA PRO A 953 43.09 -23.18 4.49
C PRO A 953 43.75 -22.14 3.57
N LYS A 954 43.20 -20.92 3.52
CA LYS A 954 43.76 -19.82 2.71
C LYS A 954 45.11 -19.32 3.24
N LEU A 955 45.34 -19.47 4.53
CA LEU A 955 46.59 -19.07 5.20
C LEU A 955 47.54 -20.23 5.40
N ASP A 956 47.09 -21.46 5.10
CA ASP A 956 47.77 -22.72 5.43
C ASP A 956 48.31 -22.73 6.87
N ARG A 957 47.45 -22.33 7.82
CA ARG A 957 47.85 -22.12 9.21
C ARG A 957 46.83 -22.66 10.19
N LEU A 958 47.30 -23.37 11.21
CA LEU A 958 46.52 -23.73 12.38
C LEU A 958 46.50 -22.55 13.37
N LEU A 959 45.31 -22.05 13.67
CA LEU A 959 45.06 -20.98 14.63
C LEU A 959 44.67 -21.61 15.96
N CYS A 960 45.45 -21.33 17.00
CA CYS A 960 45.21 -21.75 18.38
C CYS A 960 44.77 -20.55 19.20
N ALA A 961 43.70 -20.69 19.97
CA ALA A 961 43.19 -19.67 20.87
C ALA A 961 43.03 -20.19 22.31
N SER A 962 43.22 -19.29 23.26
CA SER A 962 42.93 -19.50 24.69
C SER A 962 41.46 -19.18 25.00
N PRO A 963 40.92 -19.54 26.19
CA PRO A 963 39.47 -19.48 26.47
C PRO A 963 38.80 -18.11 26.22
N PHE A 964 39.55 -17.03 26.39
CA PHE A 964 39.07 -15.66 26.26
C PHE A 964 39.37 -15.03 24.89
N ARG A 965 39.84 -15.81 23.91
CA ARG A 965 40.15 -15.35 22.55
C ARG A 965 39.33 -16.10 21.50
N LEU A 966 38.76 -15.38 20.55
CA LEU A 966 38.03 -15.92 19.40
C LEU A 966 38.58 -15.37 18.09
N ASN A 967 38.89 -16.23 17.13
CA ASN A 967 39.35 -15.77 15.81
C ASN A 967 38.14 -15.37 14.94
N LEU A 968 38.17 -14.19 14.32
CA LEU A 968 37.08 -13.69 13.48
C LEU A 968 37.34 -14.05 12.01
N PRO A 969 36.50 -14.86 11.33
CA PRO A 969 36.63 -15.10 9.89
C PRO A 969 36.55 -13.78 9.09
N PRO A 970 37.43 -13.54 8.09
CA PRO A 970 38.34 -14.47 7.39
C PRO A 970 39.72 -14.64 8.04
N TYR A 971 39.83 -14.39 9.35
CA TYR A 971 41.00 -14.58 10.21
C TYR A 971 42.10 -13.52 10.08
N ASP A 972 41.76 -12.32 9.63
CA ASP A 972 42.63 -11.14 9.68
C ASP A 972 42.55 -10.39 11.04
N LYS A 973 41.57 -10.75 11.88
CA LYS A 973 41.33 -10.17 13.21
C LYS A 973 40.93 -11.24 14.22
N TYR A 974 41.05 -10.92 15.50
CA TYR A 974 40.55 -11.73 16.61
C TYR A 974 39.91 -10.84 17.67
N LEU A 975 39.05 -11.45 18.48
CA LEU A 975 38.34 -10.86 19.61
C LEU A 975 38.92 -11.41 20.91
N GLU A 976 39.09 -10.55 21.91
CA GLU A 976 39.36 -10.93 23.29
C GLU A 976 38.30 -10.37 24.23
N TRP A 977 38.00 -11.13 25.28
CA TRP A 977 37.00 -10.78 26.30
C TRP A 977 37.46 -11.23 27.70
N GLY A 978 36.65 -11.02 28.75
CA GLY A 978 37.02 -11.38 30.13
C GLY A 978 37.87 -10.33 30.85
N TYR A 979 37.92 -9.11 30.33
CA TYR A 979 38.56 -7.98 31.00
C TYR A 979 37.76 -7.54 32.23
N ALA A 980 38.44 -6.99 33.25
CA ALA A 980 37.79 -6.53 34.49
C ALA A 980 36.79 -5.38 34.29
N ASP A 981 36.88 -4.67 33.16
CA ASP A 981 35.96 -3.61 32.73
C ASP A 981 34.76 -4.14 31.92
N ASN A 982 34.61 -5.47 31.80
CA ASN A 982 33.58 -6.15 30.98
C ASN A 982 33.64 -5.79 29.48
N SER A 983 34.76 -5.24 28.99
CA SER A 983 34.92 -4.88 27.58
C SER A 983 35.20 -6.10 26.70
N ILE A 984 34.81 -5.97 25.43
CA ILE A 984 35.33 -6.82 24.35
C ILE A 984 36.25 -5.99 23.46
N ARG A 985 37.36 -6.59 23.03
CA ARG A 985 38.40 -5.89 22.28
C ARG A 985 38.78 -6.68 21.03
N PHE A 986 38.73 -6.03 19.89
CA PHE A 986 39.18 -6.59 18.63
C PHE A 986 40.62 -6.17 18.36
N PHE A 987 41.39 -7.05 17.74
CA PHE A 987 42.78 -6.80 17.35
C PHE A 987 43.04 -7.32 15.94
N PHE A 988 43.95 -6.66 15.22
CA PHE A 988 44.46 -7.18 13.95
C PHE A 988 45.42 -8.34 14.21
N ALA A 989 45.30 -9.43 13.44
CA ALA A 989 46.05 -10.67 13.67
C ALA A 989 47.54 -10.55 13.32
N ASP A 990 47.90 -9.67 12.38
CA ASP A 990 49.26 -9.46 11.87
C ASP A 990 50.16 -8.70 12.86
N ASN A 991 49.63 -7.62 13.46
CA ASN A 991 50.41 -6.64 14.22
C ASN A 991 49.88 -6.41 15.64
N ARG A 992 48.77 -7.08 16.01
CA ARG A 992 48.10 -6.98 17.32
C ARG A 992 47.68 -5.56 17.72
N ARG A 993 47.54 -4.65 16.76
CA ARG A 993 47.00 -3.31 17.02
C ARG A 993 45.49 -3.41 17.33
N PRO A 994 44.97 -2.55 18.21
CA PRO A 994 43.53 -2.48 18.45
C PRO A 994 42.76 -2.20 17.16
N ALA A 995 41.75 -3.02 16.91
CA ALA A 995 40.81 -2.91 15.79
C ALA A 995 39.39 -2.52 16.26
N GLY A 996 39.13 -2.49 17.56
CA GLY A 996 37.84 -2.04 18.12
C GLY A 996 37.79 -2.31 19.63
N LEU A 997 37.06 -1.47 20.37
CA LEU A 997 36.81 -1.63 21.79
C LEU A 997 35.35 -1.31 22.04
N PHE A 998 34.64 -2.23 22.71
CA PHE A 998 33.22 -2.10 23.01
C PHE A 998 32.97 -2.46 24.47
N GLU A 999 32.23 -1.60 25.16
CA GLU A 999 31.89 -1.72 26.58
C GLU A 999 30.38 -1.84 26.74
N ASN A 1000 29.93 -2.28 27.92
CA ASN A 1000 28.51 -2.34 28.30
C ASN A 1000 27.63 -3.25 27.41
N LEU A 1001 28.17 -4.38 26.95
CA LEU A 1001 27.38 -5.36 26.18
C LEU A 1001 26.36 -6.12 27.06
N HIS A 1002 26.69 -6.32 28.34
CA HIS A 1002 25.90 -7.04 29.34
C HIS A 1002 26.02 -6.36 30.70
N ILE A 1003 25.08 -6.64 31.61
CA ILE A 1003 25.15 -6.22 33.00
C ILE A 1003 25.99 -7.25 33.78
N GLY A 1004 27.30 -7.01 33.89
CA GLY A 1004 28.25 -7.91 34.55
C GLY A 1004 29.24 -8.53 33.57
N GLN A 1005 29.91 -9.60 34.00
CA GLN A 1005 30.89 -10.29 33.15
C GLN A 1005 30.20 -11.05 32.01
N ILE A 1006 30.92 -11.19 30.90
CA ILE A 1006 30.51 -12.08 29.81
C ILE A 1006 30.74 -13.51 30.30
N SER A 1007 29.77 -14.39 30.10
CA SER A 1007 29.84 -15.80 30.47
C SER A 1007 30.27 -16.68 29.29
N CYS A 1008 29.82 -16.35 28.07
CA CYS A 1008 30.18 -17.07 26.85
C CYS A 1008 30.12 -16.15 25.62
N ALA A 1009 30.96 -16.40 24.62
CA ALA A 1009 30.94 -15.69 23.35
C ALA A 1009 31.26 -16.66 22.20
N SER A 1010 30.61 -16.48 21.04
CA SER A 1010 30.86 -17.26 19.84
C SER A 1010 30.48 -16.48 18.57
N PHE A 1011 31.25 -16.65 17.50
CA PHE A 1011 30.88 -16.12 16.18
C PHE A 1011 29.96 -17.12 15.48
N ALA A 1012 28.80 -16.65 15.00
CA ALA A 1012 27.94 -17.47 14.16
C ALA A 1012 28.42 -17.48 12.69
N ASP A 1013 29.00 -16.36 12.26
CA ASP A 1013 29.67 -16.17 10.97
C ASP A 1013 30.56 -14.90 11.04
N SER A 1014 31.16 -14.51 9.92
CA SER A 1014 31.97 -13.28 9.80
C SER A 1014 31.21 -11.97 10.07
N LYS A 1015 29.88 -12.00 10.17
CA LYS A 1015 29.00 -10.82 10.35
C LYS A 1015 28.20 -10.85 11.66
N THR A 1016 28.29 -11.91 12.45
CA THR A 1016 27.38 -12.13 13.58
C THR A 1016 28.15 -12.65 14.80
N LEU A 1017 28.19 -11.84 15.86
CA LEU A 1017 28.72 -12.21 17.16
C LEU A 1017 27.58 -12.47 18.15
N ILE A 1018 27.63 -13.60 18.84
CA ILE A 1018 26.70 -13.95 19.92
C ILE A 1018 27.49 -13.87 21.23
N THR A 1019 26.98 -13.11 22.19
CA THR A 1019 27.54 -13.05 23.54
C THR A 1019 26.45 -13.36 24.56
N ALA A 1020 26.82 -13.94 25.69
CA ALA A 1020 25.95 -14.12 26.84
C ALA A 1020 26.60 -13.56 28.10
N GLY A 1021 25.81 -12.97 29.00
CA GLY A 1021 26.28 -12.36 30.24
C GLY A 1021 25.94 -13.18 31.49
N GLU A 1022 26.47 -12.75 32.63
CA GLU A 1022 26.02 -13.18 33.96
C GLU A 1022 24.59 -12.73 34.28
N ASP A 1023 24.10 -11.71 33.57
CA ASP A 1023 22.70 -11.26 33.57
C ASP A 1023 21.72 -12.24 32.91
N CYS A 1024 22.21 -13.40 32.44
CA CYS A 1024 21.44 -14.46 31.80
C CYS A 1024 20.86 -14.06 30.43
N VAL A 1025 21.28 -12.93 29.87
CA VAL A 1025 20.84 -12.43 28.56
C VAL A 1025 21.78 -12.93 27.48
N ILE A 1026 21.23 -13.27 26.32
CA ILE A 1026 22.01 -13.54 25.10
C ILE A 1026 21.84 -12.34 24.17
N SER A 1027 22.93 -11.70 23.79
CA SER A 1027 22.94 -10.55 22.89
C SER A 1027 23.57 -10.92 21.55
N VAL A 1028 22.83 -10.71 20.47
CA VAL A 1028 23.28 -10.97 19.10
C VAL A 1028 23.64 -9.65 18.45
N HIS A 1029 24.87 -9.55 17.94
CA HIS A 1029 25.44 -8.33 17.37
C HIS A 1029 25.81 -8.55 15.90
N ALA A 1030 25.51 -7.56 15.07
CA ALA A 1030 26.04 -7.46 13.71
C ALA A 1030 27.45 -6.87 13.72
N LEU A 1031 28.34 -7.46 12.94
CA LEU A 1031 29.70 -7.00 12.71
C LEU A 1031 29.78 -6.40 11.30
N HIS A 1032 30.29 -5.19 11.22
CA HIS A 1032 30.77 -4.62 9.97
C HIS A 1032 32.29 -4.58 10.01
N THR A 1033 32.92 -5.36 9.13
CA THR A 1033 34.37 -5.45 9.06
C THR A 1033 34.83 -5.35 7.62
N VAL A 1034 35.89 -4.58 7.40
CA VAL A 1034 36.60 -4.46 6.13
C VAL A 1034 38.07 -4.80 6.39
N PRO A 1035 38.77 -5.47 5.46
CA PRO A 1035 40.20 -5.75 5.62
C PRO A 1035 40.99 -4.47 5.94
N GLY A 1036 41.84 -4.53 6.98
CA GLY A 1036 42.67 -3.41 7.42
C GLY A 1036 41.94 -2.25 8.09
N LYS A 1037 40.60 -2.30 8.23
CA LYS A 1037 39.82 -1.28 8.95
C LYS A 1037 39.35 -1.78 10.33
N PRO A 1038 39.08 -0.88 11.28
CA PRO A 1038 38.43 -1.21 12.54
C PRO A 1038 37.10 -1.96 12.36
N VAL A 1039 36.74 -2.76 13.36
CA VAL A 1039 35.44 -3.44 13.44
C VAL A 1039 34.41 -2.46 13.97
N GLU A 1040 33.22 -2.45 13.35
CA GLU A 1040 32.02 -1.81 13.89
C GLU A 1040 31.05 -2.88 14.39
N LEU A 1041 30.45 -2.63 15.55
CA LEU A 1041 29.55 -3.57 16.24
C LEU A 1041 28.20 -2.90 16.49
N PHE A 1042 27.12 -3.57 16.09
CA PHE A 1042 25.75 -3.08 16.26
C PHE A 1042 24.89 -4.15 16.92
N LEU A 1043 24.18 -3.83 18.00
CA LEU A 1043 23.24 -4.76 18.63
C LEU A 1043 22.06 -5.03 17.68
N LYS A 1044 21.83 -6.29 17.32
CA LYS A 1044 20.66 -6.73 16.53
C LYS A 1044 19.46 -7.07 17.41
N SER A 1045 19.68 -7.87 18.45
CA SER A 1045 18.62 -8.31 19.35
C SER A 1045 19.18 -8.89 20.65
N SER A 1046 18.38 -8.83 21.70
CA SER A 1046 18.62 -9.51 22.97
C SER A 1046 17.57 -10.59 23.18
N LEU A 1047 18.01 -11.80 23.47
CA LEU A 1047 17.19 -12.99 23.64
C LEU A 1047 17.14 -13.36 25.12
N PHE A 1048 15.92 -13.50 25.61
CA PHE A 1048 15.63 -13.77 27.02
C PHE A 1048 15.08 -15.19 27.18
N GLY A 1049 15.34 -15.82 28.32
CA GLY A 1049 14.70 -17.09 28.67
C GLY A 1049 15.46 -17.91 29.71
N HIS A 1050 16.79 -17.81 29.73
CA HIS A 1050 17.60 -18.48 30.74
C HIS A 1050 17.44 -17.81 32.10
N LYS A 1051 17.49 -18.63 33.16
CA LYS A 1051 17.38 -18.17 34.56
C LYS A 1051 18.73 -18.15 35.28
N THR A 1052 19.73 -18.80 34.69
CA THR A 1052 21.11 -18.80 35.15
C THR A 1052 22.04 -18.52 33.97
N PRO A 1053 23.31 -18.13 34.21
CA PRO A 1053 24.23 -17.77 33.14
C PRO A 1053 24.41 -18.90 32.12
N VAL A 1054 24.54 -18.51 30.85
CA VAL A 1054 24.83 -19.44 29.74
C VAL A 1054 26.29 -19.85 29.81
N THR A 1055 26.56 -21.14 29.85
CA THR A 1055 27.91 -21.71 29.94
C THR A 1055 28.43 -22.24 28.61
N ALA A 1056 27.55 -22.62 27.68
CA ALA A 1056 27.94 -23.11 26.36
C ALA A 1056 27.04 -22.57 25.24
N ILE A 1057 27.66 -22.25 24.10
CA ILE A 1057 27.01 -21.83 22.87
C ILE A 1057 27.56 -22.67 21.71
N ALA A 1058 26.68 -23.31 20.94
CA ALA A 1058 27.05 -24.06 19.75
C ALA A 1058 26.26 -23.52 18.54
N VAL A 1059 26.94 -23.27 17.42
CA VAL A 1059 26.35 -22.63 16.23
C VAL A 1059 26.35 -23.61 15.05
N GLY A 1060 25.19 -23.76 14.40
CA GLY A 1060 25.03 -24.47 13.14
C GLY A 1060 24.66 -23.51 12.02
N LYS A 1061 25.66 -22.89 11.37
CA LYS A 1061 25.45 -21.91 10.29
C LYS A 1061 24.73 -22.54 9.09
N ALA A 1062 24.98 -23.81 8.79
CA ALA A 1062 24.34 -24.50 7.67
C ALA A 1062 22.80 -24.48 7.77
N PHE A 1063 22.25 -24.57 8.99
CA PHE A 1063 20.81 -24.60 9.25
C PHE A 1063 20.29 -23.30 9.91
N SER A 1064 21.10 -22.24 9.88
CA SER A 1064 20.81 -20.94 10.50
C SER A 1064 20.26 -21.07 11.93
N THR A 1065 20.92 -21.86 12.78
CA THR A 1065 20.47 -22.08 14.17
C THR A 1065 21.64 -22.10 15.14
N PHE A 1066 21.35 -21.91 16.43
CA PHE A 1066 22.31 -22.09 17.51
C PHE A 1066 21.63 -22.59 18.79
N VAL A 1067 22.39 -23.30 19.61
CA VAL A 1067 21.99 -23.81 20.92
C VAL A 1067 22.72 -23.02 21.99
N THR A 1068 22.00 -22.71 23.07
CA THR A 1068 22.59 -22.18 24.29
C THR A 1068 22.23 -23.06 25.47
N ALA A 1069 23.21 -23.40 26.30
CA ALA A 1069 23.03 -24.17 27.53
C ALA A 1069 23.43 -23.35 28.75
N SER A 1070 22.60 -23.37 29.79
CA SER A 1070 22.81 -22.66 31.05
C SER A 1070 23.41 -23.55 32.14
N SER A 1071 23.94 -22.91 33.19
CA SER A 1071 24.56 -23.61 34.33
C SER A 1071 23.61 -24.53 35.11
N ASP A 1072 22.30 -24.26 35.09
CA ASP A 1072 21.26 -25.14 35.66
C ASP A 1072 20.85 -26.29 34.71
N GLY A 1073 21.54 -26.41 33.57
CA GLY A 1073 21.36 -27.51 32.62
C GLY A 1073 20.19 -27.36 31.66
N GLN A 1074 19.62 -26.16 31.51
CA GLN A 1074 18.60 -25.88 30.50
C GLN A 1074 19.27 -25.59 29.15
N ALA A 1075 18.77 -26.20 28.07
CA ALA A 1075 19.26 -25.93 26.73
C ALA A 1075 18.13 -25.45 25.80
N PHE A 1076 18.38 -24.34 25.11
CA PHE A 1076 17.44 -23.71 24.18
C PHE A 1076 18.01 -23.63 22.78
N LEU A 1077 17.17 -23.90 21.78
CA LEU A 1077 17.48 -23.79 20.37
C LEU A 1077 16.83 -22.54 19.78
N TRP A 1078 17.60 -21.77 19.02
CA TRP A 1078 17.23 -20.45 18.50
C TRP A 1078 17.43 -20.37 16.98
N ASP A 1079 16.63 -19.55 16.32
CA ASP A 1079 16.75 -19.23 14.89
C ASP A 1079 17.72 -18.06 14.68
N LEU A 1080 18.77 -18.24 13.86
CA LEU A 1080 19.71 -17.15 13.51
C LEU A 1080 19.10 -16.14 12.53
N ASN A 1081 18.10 -16.54 11.74
CA ASN A 1081 17.51 -15.67 10.72
C ASN A 1081 16.55 -14.66 11.37
N GLN A 1082 15.59 -15.12 12.19
CA GLN A 1082 14.59 -14.27 12.84
C GLN A 1082 14.93 -13.89 14.28
N LEU A 1083 16.04 -14.41 14.83
CA LEU A 1083 16.45 -14.20 16.23
C LEU A 1083 15.31 -14.51 17.20
N SER A 1084 14.74 -15.70 17.04
CA SER A 1084 13.56 -16.14 17.78
C SER A 1084 13.76 -17.53 18.35
N PHE A 1085 13.04 -17.83 19.43
CA PHE A 1085 13.07 -19.14 20.06
C PHE A 1085 12.37 -20.20 19.20
N ILE A 1086 13.05 -21.35 19.04
CA ILE A 1086 12.48 -22.50 18.34
C ILE A 1086 11.93 -23.49 19.35
N ARG A 1087 12.78 -24.00 20.25
CA ARG A 1087 12.40 -25.05 21.19
C ARG A 1087 13.33 -25.14 22.39
N LYS A 1088 12.83 -25.76 23.45
CA LYS A 1088 13.61 -26.23 24.59
C LYS A 1088 14.03 -27.68 24.36
N LEU A 1089 15.30 -27.99 24.53
CA LEU A 1089 15.79 -29.36 24.50
C LEU A 1089 15.54 -30.00 25.89
N PRO A 1090 15.10 -31.26 25.96
CA PRO A 1090 14.80 -31.92 27.22
C PRO A 1090 16.09 -32.33 27.96
N LEU A 1091 16.81 -31.34 28.50
CA LEU A 1091 18.00 -31.52 29.33
C LEU A 1091 17.81 -30.84 30.69
N VAL A 1092 18.36 -31.46 31.74
CA VAL A 1092 18.31 -30.96 33.13
C VAL A 1092 19.64 -31.24 33.84
N ARG A 1093 20.76 -31.11 33.13
CA ARG A 1093 22.11 -31.35 33.67
C ARG A 1093 23.12 -30.36 33.09
N HIS A 1094 24.14 -30.01 33.88
CA HIS A 1094 25.22 -29.12 33.46
C HIS A 1094 25.87 -29.60 32.17
N VAL A 1095 26.12 -28.68 31.23
CA VAL A 1095 26.74 -28.97 29.94
C VAL A 1095 28.18 -28.47 29.96
N GLU A 1096 29.13 -29.38 29.75
CA GLU A 1096 30.56 -29.07 29.69
C GLU A 1096 30.96 -28.52 28.32
N CYS A 1097 30.43 -29.11 27.25
CA CYS A 1097 30.64 -28.67 25.89
C CYS A 1097 29.45 -29.07 24.99
N ALA A 1098 29.26 -28.31 23.92
CA ALA A 1098 28.16 -28.48 22.98
C ALA A 1098 28.66 -28.25 21.54
N GLU A 1099 28.13 -29.01 20.58
CA GLU A 1099 28.48 -28.89 19.16
C GLU A 1099 27.25 -29.18 18.28
N ILE A 1100 27.16 -28.53 17.11
CA ILE A 1100 26.12 -28.79 16.10
C ILE A 1100 26.77 -29.26 14.81
N HIS A 1101 26.36 -30.42 14.30
CA HIS A 1101 26.87 -30.96 13.05
C HIS A 1101 26.28 -30.21 11.84
N ASN A 1102 27.11 -29.54 11.03
CA ASN A 1102 26.64 -28.72 9.90
C ASN A 1102 26.10 -29.53 8.72
N VAL A 1103 26.27 -30.87 8.71
CA VAL A 1103 25.77 -31.74 7.64
C VAL A 1103 24.41 -32.35 8.00
N SER A 1104 24.28 -32.98 9.17
CA SER A 1104 23.02 -33.66 9.57
C SER A 1104 22.11 -32.81 10.45
N GLY A 1105 22.64 -31.77 11.09
CA GLY A 1105 21.92 -30.97 12.07
C GLY A 1105 21.82 -31.63 13.45
N ASP A 1106 22.49 -32.77 13.68
CA ASP A 1106 22.55 -33.39 15.01
C ASP A 1106 23.26 -32.45 16.00
N ILE A 1107 22.69 -32.35 17.20
CA ILE A 1107 23.16 -31.52 18.30
C ILE A 1107 23.76 -32.44 19.35
N MET A 1108 25.02 -32.23 19.70
CA MET A 1108 25.71 -32.96 20.76
C MET A 1108 25.83 -32.08 22.00
N LEU A 1109 25.35 -32.58 23.14
CA LEU A 1109 25.53 -31.98 24.45
C LEU A 1109 26.27 -32.98 25.35
N CYS A 1110 27.41 -32.58 25.88
CA CYS A 1110 28.19 -33.40 26.80
C CYS A 1110 27.95 -32.95 28.23
N SER A 1111 27.55 -33.88 29.09
CA SER A 1111 27.15 -33.61 30.47
C SER A 1111 27.76 -34.63 31.42
N GLY A 1112 28.79 -34.20 32.16
CA GLY A 1112 29.62 -35.09 32.95
C GLY A 1112 30.19 -36.22 32.07
N PRO A 1113 29.97 -37.50 32.41
CA PRO A 1113 30.48 -38.62 31.63
C PRO A 1113 29.61 -38.98 30.41
N ASN A 1114 28.48 -38.30 30.19
CA ASN A 1114 27.49 -38.68 29.17
C ASN A 1114 27.57 -37.80 27.94
N VAL A 1115 27.51 -38.43 26.76
CA VAL A 1115 27.20 -37.78 25.48
C VAL A 1115 25.71 -37.94 25.20
N ILE A 1116 25.06 -36.82 24.90
CA ILE A 1116 23.63 -36.76 24.58
C ILE A 1116 23.50 -36.21 23.17
N LEU A 1117 22.91 -36.98 22.27
CA LEU A 1117 22.64 -36.56 20.89
C LEU A 1117 21.16 -36.27 20.69
N TYR A 1118 20.86 -35.08 20.18
CA TYR A 1118 19.55 -34.68 19.71
C TYR A 1118 19.57 -34.51 18.20
N SER A 1119 18.44 -34.78 17.55
CA SER A 1119 18.21 -34.28 16.19
C SER A 1119 18.09 -32.74 16.21
N LEU A 1120 18.21 -32.11 15.05
CA LEU A 1120 17.90 -30.68 14.85
C LEU A 1120 16.52 -30.26 15.39
N ASN A 1121 15.55 -31.18 15.35
CA ASN A 1121 14.19 -30.97 15.82
C ASN A 1121 14.00 -31.35 17.31
N GLY A 1122 15.08 -31.48 18.08
CA GLY A 1122 15.03 -31.69 19.53
C GLY A 1122 14.55 -33.07 19.99
N ALA A 1123 14.35 -34.03 19.07
CA ALA A 1123 14.13 -35.42 19.44
C ALA A 1123 15.44 -36.05 19.92
N LEU A 1124 15.41 -36.70 21.09
CA LEU A 1124 16.54 -37.47 21.60
C LEU A 1124 16.87 -38.62 20.64
N ILE A 1125 18.16 -38.79 20.31
CA ILE A 1125 18.67 -39.89 19.50
C ILE A 1125 19.27 -40.94 20.44
N LEU A 1126 20.21 -40.53 21.29
CA LEU A 1126 20.80 -41.39 22.32
C LEU A 1126 21.33 -40.55 23.49
N GLU A 1127 21.49 -41.23 24.62
CA GLU A 1127 22.26 -40.80 25.78
C GLU A 1127 23.14 -41.97 26.20
N GLN A 1128 24.45 -41.76 26.28
CA GLN A 1128 25.41 -42.82 26.60
C GLN A 1128 26.57 -42.30 27.44
N ASN A 1129 26.93 -43.05 28.48
CA ASN A 1129 28.18 -42.84 29.22
C ASN A 1129 29.36 -43.26 28.34
N VAL A 1130 30.31 -42.34 28.14
CA VAL A 1130 31.50 -42.52 27.29
C VAL A 1130 32.82 -42.45 28.07
N CYS A 1131 32.77 -42.27 29.39
CA CYS A 1131 33.93 -42.25 30.27
C CYS A 1131 34.13 -43.61 30.93
N SER A 1132 35.37 -44.05 31.08
CA SER A 1132 35.71 -45.31 31.77
C SER A 1132 35.77 -45.15 33.28
N ASP A 1133 36.23 -43.99 33.77
CA ASP A 1133 36.31 -43.67 35.19
C ASP A 1133 35.06 -42.91 35.65
N SER A 1134 34.60 -43.19 36.88
CA SER A 1134 33.38 -42.59 37.44
C SER A 1134 33.51 -41.10 37.78
N GLU A 1135 34.74 -40.62 37.97
CA GLU A 1135 35.06 -39.22 38.30
C GLU A 1135 35.49 -38.40 37.07
N ASP A 1136 35.56 -39.01 35.89
CA ASP A 1136 35.94 -38.35 34.64
C ASP A 1136 34.72 -37.74 33.94
N TYR A 1137 34.96 -36.74 33.10
CA TYR A 1137 33.93 -36.09 32.30
C TYR A 1137 34.46 -35.71 30.92
N VAL A 1138 33.54 -35.46 29.99
CA VAL A 1138 33.89 -35.10 28.62
C VAL A 1138 34.34 -33.63 28.58
N HIS A 1139 35.63 -33.41 28.43
CA HIS A 1139 36.26 -32.08 28.38
C HIS A 1139 36.03 -31.35 27.06
N SER A 1140 35.94 -32.09 25.95
CA SER A 1140 35.70 -31.54 24.61
C SER A 1140 35.03 -32.57 23.72
N CYS A 1141 34.32 -32.10 22.69
CA CYS A 1141 33.67 -32.96 21.72
C CYS A 1141 33.73 -32.34 20.32
N ALA A 1142 33.70 -33.18 19.28
CA ALA A 1142 33.71 -32.74 17.89
C ALA A 1142 33.04 -33.75 16.96
N PHE A 1143 32.47 -33.26 15.85
CA PHE A 1143 32.03 -34.08 14.73
C PHE A 1143 33.07 -34.08 13.61
N TYR A 1144 33.15 -35.17 12.85
CA TYR A 1144 33.81 -35.16 11.54
C TYR A 1144 32.82 -34.86 10.43
N GLU A 1145 33.02 -33.75 9.72
CA GLU A 1145 32.11 -33.24 8.69
C GLU A 1145 32.54 -33.60 7.24
N GLY A 1146 33.64 -34.33 7.06
CA GLY A 1146 34.19 -34.65 5.74
C GLY A 1146 35.07 -33.56 5.12
N ALA A 1147 35.57 -33.83 3.92
CA ALA A 1147 36.30 -32.88 3.05
C ALA A 1147 35.37 -31.94 2.28
N GLY A 1148 34.11 -32.35 2.08
CA GLY A 1148 33.19 -31.77 1.12
C GLY A 1148 31.80 -32.38 1.23
N ASN A 1149 31.14 -32.57 0.08
CA ASN A 1149 29.77 -33.09 0.00
C ASN A 1149 29.73 -34.58 -0.34
N GLU A 1150 30.82 -35.29 -0.04
CA GLU A 1150 30.94 -36.72 -0.22
C GLU A 1150 30.11 -37.51 0.81
N TRP A 1151 29.95 -38.80 0.54
CA TRP A 1151 29.36 -39.73 1.50
C TRP A 1151 30.43 -40.17 2.50
N LEU A 1152 30.09 -40.11 3.79
CA LEU A 1152 30.94 -40.61 4.87
C LEU A 1152 30.50 -42.03 5.23
N GLU A 1153 31.43 -42.98 5.15
CA GLU A 1153 31.12 -44.39 5.46
C GLU A 1153 30.86 -44.58 6.96
N ASN A 1154 31.56 -43.82 7.80
CA ASN A 1154 31.39 -43.82 9.23
C ASN A 1154 31.05 -42.41 9.72
N TYR A 1155 29.91 -42.31 10.43
CA TYR A 1155 29.53 -41.11 11.17
C TYR A 1155 30.37 -41.05 12.45
N LEU A 1156 31.47 -40.28 12.41
CA LEU A 1156 32.44 -40.21 13.50
C LEU A 1156 32.17 -39.06 14.48
N ILE A 1157 32.29 -39.39 15.76
CA ILE A 1157 32.23 -38.46 16.89
C ILE A 1157 33.50 -38.61 17.71
N PHE A 1158 34.05 -37.50 18.19
CA PHE A 1158 35.27 -37.47 19.01
C PHE A 1158 34.94 -36.91 20.38
N THR A 1159 35.49 -37.53 21.43
CA THR A 1159 35.41 -37.01 22.80
C THR A 1159 36.78 -36.97 23.44
N GLY A 1160 37.10 -35.83 24.07
CA GLY A 1160 38.32 -35.60 24.82
C GLY A 1160 38.08 -35.79 26.31
N HIS A 1161 39.01 -36.46 26.98
CA HIS A 1161 38.91 -36.86 28.37
C HIS A 1161 40.15 -36.44 29.15
N ARG A 1162 40.13 -36.67 30.47
CA ARG A 1162 41.31 -36.50 31.31
C ARG A 1162 42.42 -37.48 30.90
N GLY A 1163 43.67 -37.15 31.21
CA GLY A 1163 44.79 -38.06 31.00
C GLY A 1163 45.21 -38.16 29.54
N GLY A 1164 45.05 -37.09 28.75
CA GLY A 1164 45.48 -37.05 27.36
C GLY A 1164 44.74 -38.00 26.42
N ILE A 1165 43.52 -38.43 26.77
CA ILE A 1165 42.76 -39.46 26.04
C ILE A 1165 41.79 -38.80 25.06
N VAL A 1166 41.80 -39.28 23.80
CA VAL A 1166 40.75 -39.00 22.81
C VAL A 1166 40.11 -40.30 22.37
N ASN A 1167 38.79 -40.40 22.55
CA ASN A 1167 38.00 -41.53 22.09
C ASN A 1167 37.28 -41.19 20.78
N VAL A 1168 37.37 -42.08 19.82
CA VAL A 1168 36.73 -41.98 18.50
C VAL A 1168 35.60 -42.98 18.42
N TRP A 1169 34.41 -42.47 18.20
CA TRP A 1169 33.16 -43.22 18.22
C TRP A 1169 32.52 -43.25 16.84
N ARG A 1170 31.87 -44.36 16.51
CA ARG A 1170 30.94 -44.48 15.39
C ARG A 1170 29.52 -44.44 15.93
N LYS A 1171 28.68 -43.56 15.37
CA LYS A 1171 27.23 -43.61 15.59
C LYS A 1171 26.66 -44.79 14.79
N SER A 1172 26.06 -45.76 15.46
CA SER A 1172 25.46 -46.94 14.83
C SER A 1172 24.08 -47.23 15.42
N ALA A 1173 23.21 -47.87 14.64
CA ALA A 1173 21.92 -48.38 15.11
C ALA A 1173 22.03 -49.89 15.31
N ALA A 1174 22.03 -50.35 16.55
CA ALA A 1174 22.09 -51.77 16.90
C ALA A 1174 20.84 -52.16 17.70
N ARG A 1175 20.21 -53.29 17.34
CA ARG A 1175 18.99 -53.81 18.01
C ARG A 1175 17.87 -52.78 18.15
N GLY A 1176 17.69 -51.92 17.14
CA GLY A 1176 16.65 -50.88 17.12
C GLY A 1176 16.92 -49.67 18.02
N LYS A 1177 18.15 -49.50 18.53
CA LYS A 1177 18.56 -48.32 19.30
C LYS A 1177 19.86 -47.73 18.76
N TRP A 1178 19.99 -46.41 18.86
CA TRP A 1178 21.22 -45.70 18.54
C TRP A 1178 22.24 -45.84 19.66
N THR A 1179 23.48 -46.15 19.30
CA THR A 1179 24.62 -46.32 20.22
C THR A 1179 25.88 -45.68 19.64
N LEU A 1180 26.81 -45.32 20.52
CA LEU A 1180 28.17 -44.95 20.16
C LEU A 1180 29.08 -46.17 20.34
N GLU A 1181 29.59 -46.69 19.23
CA GLU A 1181 30.56 -47.79 19.21
C GLU A 1181 31.97 -47.20 19.24
N LEU A 1182 32.78 -47.59 20.24
CA LEU A 1182 34.17 -47.15 20.34
C LEU A 1182 34.99 -47.81 19.23
N LEU A 1183 35.49 -47.02 18.28
CA LEU A 1183 36.36 -47.52 17.22
C LEU A 1183 37.83 -47.50 17.64
N ARG A 1184 38.28 -46.38 18.21
CA ARG A 1184 39.69 -46.18 18.54
C ARG A 1184 39.85 -45.24 19.72
N ARG A 1185 40.83 -45.55 20.57
CA ARG A 1185 41.39 -44.66 21.58
C ARG A 1185 42.74 -44.13 21.11
N LEU A 1186 42.96 -42.82 21.27
CA LEU A 1186 44.20 -42.12 20.97
C LEU A 1186 44.76 -41.59 22.29
N ASP A 1187 45.98 -41.97 22.63
CA ASP A 1187 46.63 -41.65 23.90
C ASP A 1187 47.79 -40.68 23.67
N HIS A 1188 47.76 -39.53 24.36
CA HIS A 1188 48.88 -38.61 24.41
C HIS A 1188 49.90 -39.13 25.43
N ILE A 1189 50.95 -39.79 24.93
CA ILE A 1189 52.00 -40.38 25.77
C ILE A 1189 52.94 -39.27 26.24
N ASP A 1190 53.23 -39.22 27.54
CA ASP A 1190 54.29 -38.38 28.08
C ASP A 1190 55.64 -39.07 27.90
N TYR A 1191 56.40 -38.63 26.89
CA TYR A 1191 57.74 -39.18 26.60
C TYR A 1191 58.79 -38.82 27.65
N ASN A 1192 58.49 -37.90 28.59
CA ASN A 1192 59.35 -37.64 29.74
C ASN A 1192 59.08 -38.60 30.91
N SER A 1193 57.99 -39.35 30.88
CA SER A 1193 57.67 -40.37 31.88
C SER A 1193 58.47 -41.64 31.61
N GLU A 1194 59.27 -42.10 32.59
CA GLU A 1194 60.06 -43.33 32.51
C GLU A 1194 59.19 -44.59 32.28
N LYS A 1195 57.88 -44.50 32.52
CA LYS A 1195 56.90 -45.60 32.36
C LYS A 1195 56.03 -45.49 31.11
N GLY A 1196 56.18 -44.44 30.29
CA GLY A 1196 55.32 -44.19 29.13
C GLY A 1196 53.86 -43.96 29.50
N GLU A 1197 53.60 -43.32 30.65
CA GLU A 1197 52.25 -42.94 31.09
C GLU A 1197 51.70 -41.80 30.21
N ASN A 1198 50.37 -41.64 30.18
CA ASN A 1198 49.77 -40.53 29.45
C ASN A 1198 50.01 -39.18 30.14
N THR A 1199 49.91 -38.10 29.37
CA THR A 1199 49.91 -36.74 29.94
C THR A 1199 48.77 -36.57 30.93
N ALA A 1200 49.00 -35.86 32.03
CA ALA A 1200 47.96 -35.65 33.05
C ALA A 1200 46.86 -34.65 32.60
N ALA A 1201 47.18 -33.78 31.64
CA ALA A 1201 46.28 -32.76 31.12
C ALA A 1201 45.05 -33.36 30.41
N GLY A 1202 43.89 -32.75 30.60
CA GLY A 1202 42.67 -33.13 29.87
C GLY A 1202 42.66 -32.56 28.45
N ILE A 1203 42.04 -33.28 27.52
CA ILE A 1203 41.90 -32.81 26.13
C ILE A 1203 40.75 -31.81 26.02
N THR A 1204 41.09 -30.53 25.92
CA THR A 1204 40.13 -29.41 25.94
C THR A 1204 39.69 -28.94 24.57
N CYS A 1205 40.32 -29.39 23.49
CA CYS A 1205 39.91 -29.06 22.13
C CYS A 1205 40.24 -30.17 21.13
N ILE A 1206 39.32 -30.45 20.20
CA ILE A 1206 39.50 -31.43 19.13
C ILE A 1206 39.02 -30.80 17.82
N SER A 1207 39.83 -30.90 16.77
CA SER A 1207 39.53 -30.37 15.44
C SER A 1207 39.81 -31.43 14.37
N PRO A 1208 38.80 -32.24 13.99
CA PRO A 1208 38.93 -33.25 12.94
C PRO A 1208 39.05 -32.61 11.55
N MET A 1209 40.06 -33.00 10.79
CA MET A 1209 40.28 -32.58 9.40
C MET A 1209 40.14 -33.76 8.43
N PRO A 1210 40.04 -33.53 7.11
CA PRO A 1210 39.88 -34.62 6.15
C PRO A 1210 40.93 -35.73 6.22
N THR A 1211 42.18 -35.36 6.52
CA THR A 1211 43.34 -36.27 6.49
C THR A 1211 44.17 -36.29 7.78
N CYS A 1212 43.78 -35.50 8.78
CA CYS A 1212 44.46 -35.43 10.07
C CYS A 1212 43.46 -35.05 11.18
N LEU A 1213 43.91 -35.09 12.42
CA LEU A 1213 43.15 -34.67 13.59
C LEU A 1213 44.06 -33.83 14.48
N TYR A 1214 43.65 -32.62 14.81
CA TYR A 1214 44.34 -31.77 15.77
C TYR A 1214 43.69 -31.89 17.15
N THR A 1215 44.50 -31.98 18.19
CA THR A 1215 44.04 -32.11 19.58
C THR A 1215 44.84 -31.15 20.45
N GLY A 1216 44.16 -30.37 21.29
CA GLY A 1216 44.77 -29.45 22.24
C GLY A 1216 44.41 -29.82 23.68
N ASP A 1217 45.35 -29.65 24.60
CA ASP A 1217 45.18 -29.95 26.02
C ASP A 1217 45.16 -28.71 26.93
N ASP A 1218 44.89 -28.95 28.22
CA ASP A 1218 44.79 -27.92 29.25
C ASP A 1218 46.14 -27.24 29.57
N ASP A 1219 47.26 -27.92 29.30
CA ASP A 1219 48.63 -27.39 29.47
C ASP A 1219 49.10 -26.54 28.28
N GLY A 1220 48.27 -26.40 27.24
CA GLY A 1220 48.58 -25.60 26.06
C GLY A 1220 49.37 -26.34 24.98
N ARG A 1221 49.39 -27.68 25.00
CA ARG A 1221 50.08 -28.49 23.98
C ARG A 1221 49.09 -28.86 22.89
N VAL A 1222 49.51 -28.70 21.64
CA VAL A 1222 48.73 -29.08 20.45
C VAL A 1222 49.45 -30.21 19.72
N TYR A 1223 48.74 -31.29 19.45
CA TYR A 1223 49.25 -32.44 18.72
C TYR A 1223 48.52 -32.61 17.38
N GLU A 1224 49.25 -33.10 16.38
CA GLU A 1224 48.72 -33.50 15.09
C GLU A 1224 48.79 -35.02 14.95
N TRP A 1225 47.63 -35.63 14.71
CA TRP A 1225 47.49 -37.03 14.35
C TRP A 1225 47.30 -37.12 12.83
N ASN A 1226 48.21 -37.77 12.12
CA ASN A 1226 48.15 -37.91 10.66
C ASN A 1226 48.36 -39.37 10.24
N PHE A 1227 48.09 -39.70 8.98
CA PHE A 1227 48.38 -41.03 8.45
C PHE A 1227 49.90 -41.19 8.25
N ALA A 1228 50.50 -42.22 8.84
CA ALA A 1228 51.92 -42.49 8.71
C ALA A 1228 52.39 -42.50 7.23
N GLY A 1229 53.40 -41.67 6.90
CA GLY A 1229 54.04 -41.59 5.58
C GLY A 1229 53.76 -40.32 4.74
N SER A 1230 53.06 -39.30 5.26
CA SER A 1230 52.71 -38.10 4.48
C SER A 1230 53.70 -36.93 4.56
N ARG A 1231 54.71 -36.96 5.44
CA ARG A 1231 55.71 -35.87 5.61
C ARG A 1231 57.03 -36.05 4.85
N ASP A 1232 57.24 -37.19 4.18
CA ASP A 1232 58.48 -37.48 3.41
C ASP A 1232 58.34 -37.16 1.90
N ARG A 1233 57.47 -36.22 1.50
CA ARG A 1233 57.38 -35.74 0.10
C ARG A 1233 57.36 -34.22 0.00
#